data_AF-A0A951BWW7-F1
#
_entry.id   AF-A0A951BWW7-F1
#
_cell.length_a   1.000
_cell.length_b   1.000
_cell.length_c   1.000
_cell.angle_alpha   90.00
_cell.angle_beta   90.00
_cell.angle_gamma   90.00
#
_symmetry.space_group_name_H-M   'P 1'
#
loop_
_entity.id
_entity.type
_entity.pdbx_description
1 polymer ?
#
loop_
_entity_poly.entity_id
_entity_poly.type
_entity_poly.pdbx_seq_one_letter_code
_entity_poly.pdbx_strand_id
1 'polypeptide(L)'
;AGLASDIELIDDYPSHFSSYNRRKHRWVRGDWQILRWLLGRVPDYSGRLIRNPISLLSQWKILDNLRRSLFEPSLLLLFLGSWLYLPESPIYWTLAAVAVLFLPAYSRLLLALFRVPFDRRQFGGWLRDTVTSFLKENAVAVFALIFLLHQAMILADAIVRSLARVFVTRRKLLEWETAAEAEGQMRPKATVDLYLEWTPAIALLIGFAVWAIRPVALPAAAPILFLWMISRGVSTWLNRKPRTASCSLKEKDSVFLRSAAERIYRYFRDWSSESTAWLIPDSVREDGTVDLRLSPTNLGLLLNARVAAVHLGMAPLAEFVYETRQTLDRVLALPKYRGHLFNWYAIPSLAPIEPLFVSTVDSGNLAASLWALKQAALAFAKEPPAKRGVTKELAEELKIIAETSDRLVREMDFRCLYNRPRRALSIGIDAATGRPAEACYDMLATEARIAAFVAIAKGDAPQEVWFNLARMHTSFKGDRILLSWTGTMFEYLMPALWMRHYPGTMTEQSAQGVVRAQREYARQKGTPWGISESACLGSTEGDHGYMAFGISALAMRRSPDRLVLAPYATFLALPIDAAPTIDNLRRMEEFGWTGRYGFYEAIEYTKTGAETIRSWMAHHQGMSLLAVVNLLANFPLQQYFHAEPQVMATELLLHERAPTAPVSEPGIAIPEPAMAEA
;
A
#
# COMPACT_ATOMS: atom_id res chain seq x y z
N ALA A 1 -5.11 37.33 13.46
CA ALA A 1 -4.59 36.17 12.69
C ALA A 1 -4.37 35.04 13.67
N GLY A 2 -4.97 33.87 13.45
CA GLY A 2 -4.72 32.67 14.26
C GLY A 2 -3.57 31.87 13.65
N LEU A 3 -2.64 31.41 14.48
CA LEU A 3 -1.59 30.46 14.11
C LEU A 3 -1.98 29.11 14.72
N ALA A 4 -2.27 28.13 13.87
CA ALA A 4 -2.41 26.74 14.29
C ALA A 4 -1.07 26.03 13.98
N SER A 5 -0.20 25.95 14.99
CA SER A 5 1.13 25.31 14.87
C SER A 5 1.07 23.79 14.97
N ASP A 6 -0.09 23.25 15.31
CA ASP A 6 -0.43 21.85 15.50
C ASP A 6 -0.97 21.17 14.22
N ILE A 7 -1.17 21.93 13.14
CA ILE A 7 -1.63 21.40 11.86
C ILE A 7 -0.45 21.25 10.90
N GLU A 8 -0.02 20.02 10.66
CA GLU A 8 0.92 19.68 9.60
C GLU A 8 0.16 19.40 8.30
N LEU A 9 0.40 20.22 7.28
CA LEU A 9 -0.23 20.08 5.97
C LEU A 9 0.79 19.49 4.99
N ILE A 10 0.57 18.25 4.59
CA ILE A 10 1.46 17.52 3.69
C ILE A 10 0.88 17.57 2.28
N ASP A 11 1.64 18.15 1.34
CA ASP A 11 1.26 18.27 -0.08
C ASP A 11 1.51 16.94 -0.80
N ASP A 12 0.44 16.34 -1.35
CA ASP A 12 0.46 15.02 -1.97
C ASP A 12 1.40 14.98 -3.21
N TYR A 13 1.80 13.76 -3.60
CA TYR A 13 2.53 13.56 -4.85
C TYR A 13 1.61 13.79 -6.05
N PRO A 14 2.05 14.58 -7.06
CA PRO A 14 1.21 14.89 -8.21
C PRO A 14 0.83 13.62 -8.99
N SER A 15 -0.47 13.42 -9.22
CA SER A 15 -1.02 12.27 -9.96
C SER A 15 -0.91 12.46 -11.49
N HIS A 16 -0.73 13.71 -11.93
CA HIS A 16 -0.58 14.10 -13.32
C HIS A 16 0.70 14.91 -13.56
N PHE A 17 1.26 14.75 -14.76
CA PHE A 17 2.47 15.46 -15.19
C PHE A 17 2.31 16.99 -15.19
N SER A 18 1.12 17.51 -15.51
CA SER A 18 0.81 18.94 -15.42
C SER A 18 0.91 19.46 -13.99
N SER A 19 0.33 18.74 -13.03
CA SER A 19 0.37 19.05 -11.60
C SER A 19 1.80 19.02 -11.08
N TYR A 20 2.60 18.04 -11.52
CA TYR A 20 4.04 18.00 -11.23
C TYR A 20 4.78 19.24 -11.73
N ASN A 21 4.52 19.66 -12.97
CA ASN A 21 5.17 20.83 -13.56
C ASN A 21 4.79 22.14 -12.87
N ARG A 22 3.50 22.33 -12.54
CA ARG A 22 3.03 23.50 -11.78
C ARG A 22 3.67 23.54 -10.39
N ARG A 23 3.76 22.40 -9.70
CA ARG A 23 4.47 22.27 -8.43
C ARG A 23 5.95 22.64 -8.56
N LYS A 24 6.66 22.11 -9.56
CA LYS A 24 8.07 22.41 -9.81
C LYS A 24 8.29 23.89 -10.11
N HIS A 25 7.46 24.49 -10.97
CA HIS A 25 7.48 25.93 -11.27
C HIS A 25 7.33 26.78 -10.02
N ARG A 26 6.34 26.47 -9.17
CA ARG A 26 6.12 27.14 -7.88
C ARG A 26 7.35 27.07 -6.96
N TRP A 27 7.95 25.90 -6.81
CA TRP A 27 9.11 25.70 -5.92
C TRP A 27 10.32 26.51 -6.39
N VAL A 28 10.64 26.43 -7.69
CA VAL A 28 11.76 27.22 -8.25
C VAL A 28 11.49 28.71 -8.14
N ARG A 29 10.25 29.18 -8.31
CA ARG A 29 9.93 30.59 -8.03
C ARG A 29 10.25 30.98 -6.59
N GLY A 30 9.88 30.15 -5.61
CA GLY A 30 10.20 30.37 -4.20
C GLY A 30 11.71 30.39 -3.92
N ASP A 31 12.47 29.45 -4.48
CA ASP A 31 13.93 29.39 -4.34
C ASP A 31 14.61 30.68 -4.86
N TRP A 32 14.17 31.16 -6.02
CA TRP A 32 14.72 32.39 -6.62
C TRP A 32 14.24 33.67 -5.93
N GLN A 33 13.08 33.64 -5.25
CA GLN A 33 12.61 34.76 -4.43
C GLN A 33 13.51 35.00 -3.21
N ILE A 34 14.08 33.95 -2.63
CA ILE A 34 14.99 34.03 -1.49
C ILE A 34 16.46 34.25 -1.88
N LEU A 35 16.76 34.52 -3.15
CA LEU A 35 18.12 34.75 -3.65
C LEU A 35 18.92 35.78 -2.83
N ARG A 36 18.26 36.83 -2.32
CA ARG A 36 18.90 37.89 -1.50
C ARG A 36 19.51 37.35 -0.21
N TRP A 37 19.05 36.22 0.29
CA TRP A 37 19.58 35.56 1.48
C TRP A 37 20.93 34.87 1.26
N LEU A 38 21.48 34.90 0.04
CA LEU A 38 22.89 34.58 -0.20
C LEU A 38 23.85 35.74 0.09
N LEU A 39 23.32 36.97 0.24
CA LEU A 39 24.14 38.14 0.50
C LEU A 39 24.52 38.23 1.98
N GLY A 40 25.65 38.88 2.28
CA GLY A 40 26.12 39.08 3.65
C GLY A 40 25.23 40.00 4.50
N ARG A 41 24.36 40.79 3.87
CA ARG A 41 23.35 41.62 4.53
C ARG A 41 21.98 41.45 3.88
N VAL A 42 20.93 41.37 4.71
CA VAL A 42 19.54 41.16 4.29
C VAL A 42 18.62 42.18 4.99
N PRO A 43 17.50 42.59 4.37
CA PRO A 43 16.55 43.48 5.01
C PRO A 43 15.81 42.77 6.16
N ASP A 44 15.68 43.44 7.30
CA ASP A 44 14.79 43.04 8.39
C ASP A 44 13.32 43.46 8.10
N TYR A 45 12.41 43.18 9.05
CA TYR A 45 10.99 43.57 8.95
C TYR A 45 10.79 45.08 8.71
N SER A 46 11.68 45.92 9.24
CA SER A 46 11.65 47.38 9.06
C SER A 46 12.30 47.85 7.75
N GLY A 47 12.84 46.92 6.95
CA GLY A 47 13.57 47.21 5.72
C GLY A 47 15.03 47.60 5.92
N ARG A 48 15.54 47.58 7.16
CA ARG A 48 16.94 47.89 7.47
C ARG A 48 17.84 46.72 7.11
N LEU A 49 18.96 47.00 6.45
CA LEU A 49 19.96 45.98 6.13
C LEU A 49 20.71 45.54 7.39
N ILE A 50 20.41 44.32 7.85
CA ILE A 50 21.10 43.64 8.95
C ILE A 50 22.09 42.62 8.40
N ARG A 51 23.05 42.19 9.22
CA ARG A 51 23.90 41.03 8.89
C ARG A 51 22.99 39.81 8.73
N ASN A 52 23.27 39.00 7.70
CA ASN A 52 22.46 37.82 7.42
C ASN A 52 22.39 36.88 8.63
N PRO A 53 21.19 36.61 9.19
CA PRO A 53 21.05 35.85 10.42
C PRO A 53 21.12 34.32 10.20
N ILE A 54 21.06 33.85 8.95
CA ILE A 54 21.08 32.41 8.66
C ILE A 54 22.50 31.88 8.59
N SER A 55 22.67 30.60 8.93
CA SER A 55 23.97 29.93 8.89
C SER A 55 24.51 29.74 7.47
N LEU A 56 25.85 29.59 7.35
CA LEU A 56 26.50 29.24 6.06
C LEU A 56 25.92 27.96 5.45
N LEU A 57 25.55 26.98 6.28
CA LEU A 57 24.89 25.76 5.82
C LEU A 57 23.52 26.07 5.16
N SER A 58 22.75 26.99 5.74
CA SER A 58 21.46 27.40 5.18
C SER A 58 21.64 28.18 3.87
N GLN A 59 22.67 29.04 3.78
CA GLN A 59 23.04 29.72 2.53
C GLN A 59 23.46 28.73 1.45
N TRP A 60 24.26 27.71 1.80
CA TRP A 60 24.67 26.67 0.87
C TRP A 60 23.47 25.88 0.33
N LYS A 61 22.47 25.56 1.17
CA LYS A 61 21.21 24.94 0.71
C LYS A 61 20.49 25.78 -0.33
N ILE A 62 20.40 27.11 -0.12
CA ILE A 62 19.81 28.04 -1.08
C ILE A 62 20.61 28.02 -2.39
N LEU A 63 21.93 28.13 -2.32
CA LEU A 63 22.80 28.12 -3.49
C LEU A 63 22.67 26.81 -4.28
N ASP A 64 22.65 25.66 -3.61
CA ASP A 64 22.50 24.36 -4.28
C ASP A 64 21.12 24.22 -4.94
N ASN A 65 20.04 24.70 -4.33
CA ASN A 65 18.72 24.73 -4.96
C ASN A 65 18.73 25.56 -6.26
N LEU A 66 19.30 26.77 -6.22
CA LEU A 66 19.42 27.64 -7.39
C LEU A 66 20.25 26.98 -8.50
N ARG A 67 21.41 26.42 -8.14
CA ARG A 67 22.29 25.68 -9.08
C ARG A 67 21.54 24.51 -9.72
N ARG A 68 20.81 23.71 -8.94
CA ARG A 68 20.03 22.57 -9.45
C ARG A 68 18.96 23.02 -10.43
N SER A 69 18.29 24.16 -10.18
CA SER A 69 17.26 24.70 -11.09
C SER A 69 17.81 25.18 -12.45
N LEU A 70 19.12 25.37 -12.56
CA LEU A 70 19.79 25.77 -13.81
C LEU A 70 20.22 24.58 -14.67
N PHE A 71 20.09 23.34 -14.18
CA PHE A 71 20.58 22.16 -14.87
C PHE A 71 19.95 21.95 -16.25
N GLU A 72 18.61 21.90 -16.33
CA GLU A 72 17.90 21.69 -17.60
C GLU A 72 18.09 22.86 -18.58
N PRO A 73 17.99 24.15 -18.17
CA PRO A 73 18.35 25.27 -19.03
C PRO A 73 19.80 25.19 -19.56
N SER A 74 20.76 24.83 -18.70
CA SER A 74 22.17 24.74 -19.10
C SER A 74 22.43 23.62 -20.10
N LEU A 75 21.77 22.46 -19.91
CA LEU A 75 21.84 21.36 -20.88
C LEU A 75 21.19 21.73 -22.22
N LEU A 76 20.04 22.43 -22.21
CA LEU A 76 19.43 22.92 -23.44
C LEU A 76 20.37 23.88 -24.17
N LEU A 77 21.01 24.81 -23.46
CA LEU A 77 22.00 25.72 -24.03
C LEU A 77 23.21 24.97 -24.59
N LEU A 78 23.65 23.88 -23.96
CA LEU A 78 24.72 23.04 -24.48
C LEU A 78 24.33 22.33 -25.79
N PHE A 79 23.10 21.80 -25.89
CA PHE A 79 22.58 21.24 -27.15
C PHE A 79 22.48 22.30 -28.26
N LEU A 80 21.89 23.46 -27.95
CA LEU A 80 21.78 24.55 -28.93
C LEU A 80 23.15 25.08 -29.36
N GLY A 81 24.07 25.25 -28.41
CA GLY A 81 25.45 25.62 -28.67
C GLY A 81 26.15 24.59 -29.54
N SER A 82 26.00 23.30 -29.24
CA SER A 82 26.55 22.18 -30.02
C SER A 82 26.11 22.22 -31.48
N TRP A 83 24.82 22.49 -31.73
CA TRP A 83 24.26 22.44 -33.07
C TRP A 83 24.48 23.72 -33.87
N LEU A 84 24.58 24.88 -33.21
CA LEU A 84 24.60 26.18 -33.89
C LEU A 84 25.97 26.86 -33.90
N TYR A 85 26.84 26.64 -32.90
CA TYR A 85 28.01 27.51 -32.70
C TYR A 85 29.32 26.81 -32.30
N LEU A 86 29.28 25.81 -31.41
CA LEU A 86 30.48 25.28 -30.78
C LEU A 86 31.47 24.68 -31.81
N PRO A 87 32.78 24.91 -31.61
CA PRO A 87 33.81 24.24 -32.40
C PRO A 87 33.77 22.73 -32.12
N GLU A 88 34.36 21.93 -33.01
CA GLU A 88 34.30 20.45 -33.05
C GLU A 88 33.03 19.85 -33.70
N SER A 89 33.01 18.52 -33.76
CA SER A 89 31.89 17.72 -34.29
C SER A 89 30.64 17.89 -33.40
N PRO A 90 29.48 18.29 -33.96
CA PRO A 90 28.21 18.39 -33.22
C PRO A 90 27.81 17.08 -32.52
N ILE A 91 28.22 15.94 -33.08
CA ILE A 91 27.97 14.61 -32.50
C ILE A 91 28.66 14.47 -31.14
N TYR A 92 29.92 14.92 -31.03
CA TYR A 92 30.69 14.82 -29.79
C TYR A 92 29.98 15.52 -28.63
N TRP A 93 29.61 16.78 -28.81
CA TRP A 93 28.93 17.57 -27.78
C TRP A 93 27.51 17.06 -27.47
N THR A 94 26.80 16.57 -28.48
CA THR A 94 25.49 15.91 -28.28
C THR A 94 25.65 14.66 -27.40
N LEU A 95 26.63 13.81 -27.69
CA LEU A 95 26.93 12.62 -26.88
C LEU A 95 27.40 12.98 -25.47
N ALA A 96 28.20 14.04 -25.31
CA ALA A 96 28.63 14.52 -24.00
C ALA A 96 27.43 14.99 -23.16
N ALA A 97 26.51 15.77 -23.73
CA ALA A 97 25.30 16.23 -23.05
C ALA A 97 24.39 15.05 -22.65
N VAL A 98 24.22 14.06 -23.54
CA VAL A 98 23.51 12.82 -23.22
C VAL A 98 24.22 12.06 -22.10
N ALA A 99 25.54 11.90 -22.16
CA ALA A 99 26.31 11.18 -21.14
C ALA A 99 26.13 11.79 -19.74
N VAL A 100 26.05 13.12 -19.62
CA VAL A 100 25.77 13.81 -18.34
C VAL A 100 24.44 13.38 -17.72
N LEU A 101 23.38 13.17 -18.52
CA LEU A 101 22.08 12.70 -18.04
C LEU A 101 22.13 11.25 -17.55
N PHE A 102 22.93 10.42 -18.20
CA PHE A 102 23.04 8.99 -17.88
C PHE A 102 24.07 8.70 -16.79
N LEU A 103 25.02 9.60 -16.53
CA LEU A 103 26.12 9.43 -15.58
C LEU A 103 25.69 8.89 -14.19
N PRO A 104 24.60 9.35 -13.56
CA PRO A 104 24.17 8.81 -12.27
C PRO A 104 23.83 7.32 -12.33
N ALA A 105 23.20 6.85 -13.42
CA ALA A 105 22.79 5.45 -13.59
C ALA A 105 24.01 4.52 -13.66
N TYR A 106 25.01 4.91 -14.43
CA TYR A 106 26.25 4.14 -14.56
C TYR A 106 27.12 4.24 -13.31
N SER A 107 27.15 5.40 -12.64
CA SER A 107 27.87 5.56 -11.38
C SER A 107 27.31 4.66 -10.28
N ARG A 108 25.98 4.56 -10.17
CA ARG A 108 25.32 3.66 -9.22
C ARG A 108 25.53 2.19 -9.57
N LEU A 109 25.49 1.83 -10.85
CA LEU A 109 25.86 0.48 -11.30
C LEU A 109 27.30 0.13 -10.89
N LEU A 110 28.26 1.03 -11.15
CA LEU A 110 29.66 0.82 -10.75
C LEU A 110 29.78 0.62 -9.23
N LEU A 111 29.14 1.47 -8.43
CA LEU A 111 29.13 1.32 -6.97
C LEU A 111 28.46 0.02 -6.51
N ALA A 112 27.42 -0.45 -7.20
CA ALA A 112 26.76 -1.72 -6.91
C ALA A 112 27.68 -2.92 -7.24
N LEU A 113 28.46 -2.84 -8.32
CA LEU A 113 29.44 -3.86 -8.71
C LEU A 113 30.61 -3.95 -7.71
N PHE A 114 30.97 -2.87 -7.03
CA PHE A 114 31.92 -2.92 -5.91
C PHE A 114 31.36 -3.58 -4.64
N ARG A 115 30.04 -3.82 -4.58
CA ARG A 115 29.33 -4.39 -3.42
C ARG A 115 28.63 -5.71 -3.76
N VAL A 116 29.17 -6.47 -4.72
CA VAL A 116 28.66 -7.80 -5.07
C VAL A 116 28.74 -8.70 -3.83
N PRO A 117 27.63 -9.35 -3.42
CA PRO A 117 27.67 -10.27 -2.28
C PRO A 117 28.46 -11.54 -2.64
N PHE A 118 29.30 -12.00 -1.72
CA PHE A 118 30.04 -13.26 -1.87
C PHE A 118 29.15 -14.50 -1.68
N ASP A 119 28.04 -14.37 -0.96
CA ASP A 119 27.10 -15.46 -0.74
C ASP A 119 26.24 -15.70 -1.99
N ARG A 120 26.32 -16.93 -2.54
CA ARG A 120 25.51 -17.40 -3.67
C ARG A 120 24.01 -17.27 -3.42
N ARG A 121 23.56 -17.32 -2.16
CA ARG A 121 22.14 -17.18 -1.79
C ARG A 121 21.64 -15.76 -1.99
N GLN A 122 22.48 -14.75 -1.78
CA GLN A 122 22.11 -13.33 -1.87
C GLN A 122 22.32 -12.76 -3.28
N PHE A 123 23.15 -13.41 -4.09
CA PHE A 123 23.47 -12.99 -5.45
C PHE A 123 22.23 -12.81 -6.34
N GLY A 124 21.26 -13.73 -6.26
CA GLY A 124 20.04 -13.66 -7.07
C GLY A 124 19.21 -12.40 -6.80
N GLY A 125 18.97 -12.08 -5.53
CA GLY A 125 18.27 -10.86 -5.13
C GLY A 125 19.03 -9.59 -5.47
N TRP A 126 20.34 -9.55 -5.16
CA TRP A 126 21.21 -8.42 -5.52
C TRP A 126 21.24 -8.15 -7.03
N LEU A 127 21.32 -9.19 -7.86
CA LEU A 127 21.36 -9.05 -9.32
C LEU A 127 20.05 -8.44 -9.83
N ARG A 128 18.91 -8.98 -9.37
CA ARG A 128 17.60 -8.46 -9.74
C ARG A 128 17.42 -7.00 -9.30
N ASP A 129 17.80 -6.66 -8.07
CA ASP A 129 17.66 -5.30 -7.54
C ASP A 129 18.56 -4.30 -8.27
N THR A 130 19.80 -4.71 -8.58
CA THR A 130 20.76 -3.92 -9.34
C THR A 130 20.28 -3.69 -10.77
N VAL A 131 19.82 -4.74 -11.45
CA VAL A 131 19.26 -4.64 -12.81
C VAL A 131 18.01 -3.77 -12.82
N THR A 132 17.09 -3.97 -11.87
CA THR A 132 15.86 -3.19 -11.79
C THR A 132 16.15 -1.71 -11.52
N SER A 133 17.07 -1.42 -10.61
CA SER A 133 17.50 -0.05 -10.30
C SER A 133 18.18 0.61 -11.50
N PHE A 134 19.07 -0.12 -12.19
CA PHE A 134 19.74 0.36 -13.38
C PHE A 134 18.75 0.66 -14.51
N LEU A 135 17.80 -0.24 -14.79
CA LEU A 135 16.75 -0.02 -15.79
C LEU A 135 15.88 1.19 -15.43
N LYS A 136 15.49 1.33 -14.16
CA LYS A 136 14.69 2.45 -13.67
C LYS A 136 15.41 3.78 -13.82
N GLU A 137 16.69 3.85 -13.48
CA GLU A 137 17.49 5.07 -13.57
C GLU A 137 17.75 5.48 -15.03
N ASN A 138 17.99 4.51 -15.91
CA ASN A 138 18.06 4.78 -17.35
C ASN A 138 16.71 5.27 -17.89
N ALA A 139 15.59 4.68 -17.46
CA ALA A 139 14.26 5.16 -17.86
C ALA A 139 14.04 6.63 -17.41
N VAL A 140 14.45 6.98 -16.19
CA VAL A 140 14.41 8.37 -15.69
C VAL A 140 15.26 9.30 -16.56
N ALA A 141 16.48 8.89 -16.94
CA ALA A 141 17.34 9.68 -17.84
C ALA A 141 16.71 9.87 -19.23
N VAL A 142 16.07 8.83 -19.78
CA VAL A 142 15.32 8.93 -21.05
C VAL A 142 14.14 9.90 -20.94
N PHE A 143 13.35 9.83 -19.86
CA PHE A 143 12.28 10.82 -19.64
C PHE A 143 12.82 12.23 -19.47
N ALA A 144 13.94 12.41 -18.76
CA ALA A 144 14.59 13.70 -18.63
C ALA A 144 15.00 14.27 -20.00
N LEU A 145 15.49 13.42 -20.92
CA LEU A 145 15.83 13.83 -22.28
C LEU A 145 14.59 14.19 -23.13
N ILE A 146 13.53 13.37 -23.07
CA ILE A 146 12.25 13.60 -23.76
C ILE A 146 11.64 14.94 -23.36
N PHE A 147 11.63 15.24 -22.06
CA PHE A 147 11.01 16.44 -21.53
C PHE A 147 11.98 17.62 -21.38
N LEU A 148 13.24 17.50 -21.82
CA LEU A 148 14.29 18.50 -21.55
C LEU A 148 13.91 19.91 -22.01
N LEU A 149 13.49 20.06 -23.27
CA LEU A 149 13.08 21.36 -23.82
C LEU A 149 11.92 21.97 -23.02
N HIS A 150 10.89 21.17 -22.73
CA HIS A 150 9.74 21.58 -21.92
C HIS A 150 10.14 22.02 -20.51
N GLN A 151 10.96 21.22 -19.83
CA GLN A 151 11.45 21.52 -18.48
C GLN A 151 12.31 22.78 -18.45
N ALA A 152 13.19 22.96 -19.44
CA ALA A 152 14.02 24.15 -19.56
C ALA A 152 13.17 25.42 -19.74
N MET A 153 12.09 25.37 -20.53
CA MET A 153 11.15 26.50 -20.69
C MET A 153 10.43 26.83 -19.38
N ILE A 154 9.92 25.81 -18.66
CA ILE A 154 9.27 26.01 -17.36
C ILE A 154 10.22 26.68 -16.37
N LEU A 155 11.45 26.16 -16.28
CA LEU A 155 12.44 26.65 -15.34
C LEU A 155 12.92 28.06 -15.72
N ALA A 156 13.15 28.33 -17.00
CA ALA A 156 13.49 29.66 -17.47
C ALA A 156 12.38 30.69 -17.14
N ASP A 157 11.11 30.36 -17.39
CA ASP A 157 9.99 31.24 -17.00
C ASP A 157 9.94 31.44 -15.48
N ALA A 158 10.09 30.39 -14.68
CA ALA A 158 10.10 30.50 -13.21
C ALA A 158 11.20 31.46 -12.73
N ILE A 159 12.41 31.33 -13.27
CA ILE A 159 13.58 32.15 -12.93
C ILE A 159 13.35 33.62 -13.35
N VAL A 160 13.06 33.85 -14.64
CA VAL A 160 12.90 35.20 -15.20
C VAL A 160 11.74 35.94 -14.51
N ARG A 161 10.60 35.26 -14.34
CA ARG A 161 9.42 35.82 -13.66
C ARG A 161 9.72 36.16 -12.21
N SER A 162 10.50 35.35 -11.51
CA SER A 162 10.86 35.60 -10.11
C SER A 162 11.82 36.78 -9.98
N LEU A 163 12.86 36.83 -10.82
CA LEU A 163 13.79 37.95 -10.86
C LEU A 163 13.05 39.27 -11.19
N ALA A 164 12.18 39.25 -12.20
CA ALA A 164 11.36 40.40 -12.55
C ALA A 164 10.42 40.83 -11.40
N ARG A 165 9.82 39.88 -10.67
CA ARG A 165 8.96 40.19 -9.52
C ARG A 165 9.73 40.74 -8.33
N VAL A 166 10.90 40.20 -8.00
CA VAL A 166 11.67 40.61 -6.82
C VAL A 166 12.39 41.95 -7.05
N PHE A 167 12.98 42.13 -8.23
CA PHE A 167 13.86 43.27 -8.49
C PHE A 167 13.19 44.40 -9.24
N VAL A 168 12.16 44.13 -10.05
CA VAL A 168 11.51 45.15 -10.90
C VAL A 168 10.10 45.49 -10.43
N THR A 169 9.17 44.52 -10.43
CA THR A 169 7.73 44.83 -10.30
C THR A 169 7.20 44.84 -8.87
N ARG A 170 7.79 44.05 -7.96
CA ARG A 170 7.35 43.84 -6.57
C ARG A 170 5.87 43.46 -6.40
N ARG A 171 5.25 42.88 -7.43
CA ARG A 171 3.84 42.44 -7.42
C ARG A 171 3.73 40.91 -7.39
N LYS A 172 2.63 40.39 -6.80
CA LYS A 172 2.30 38.96 -6.75
C LYS A 172 3.44 38.07 -6.22
N LEU A 173 4.09 38.52 -5.14
CA LEU A 173 5.19 37.76 -4.51
C LEU A 173 4.68 36.50 -3.77
N LEU A 174 3.41 36.49 -3.35
CA LEU A 174 2.77 35.40 -2.60
C LEU A 174 1.80 34.55 -3.46
N GLU A 175 1.98 34.51 -4.78
CA GLU A 175 1.14 33.69 -5.66
C GLU A 175 1.49 32.21 -5.51
N TRP A 176 0.76 31.53 -4.62
CA TRP A 176 0.86 30.12 -4.25
C TRP A 176 -0.41 29.35 -4.60
N GLU A 177 -0.25 28.10 -5.03
CA GLU A 177 -1.33 27.13 -5.35
C GLU A 177 -0.88 25.77 -4.81
N THR A 178 -1.78 24.97 -4.22
CA THR A 178 -1.49 23.61 -3.72
C THR A 178 -1.58 22.56 -4.85
N ALA A 179 -0.98 21.36 -4.69
CA ALA A 179 -1.10 20.32 -5.72
C ALA A 179 -2.55 19.86 -5.89
N ALA A 180 -3.29 19.74 -4.78
CA ALA A 180 -4.72 19.40 -4.78
C ALA A 180 -5.57 20.45 -5.52
N GLU A 181 -5.29 21.75 -5.32
CA GLU A 181 -5.97 22.82 -6.07
C GLU A 181 -5.63 22.79 -7.57
N ALA A 182 -4.40 22.43 -7.93
CA ALA A 182 -3.97 22.31 -9.32
C ALA A 182 -4.63 21.13 -10.06
N GLU A 183 -5.06 20.09 -9.34
CA GLU A 183 -5.72 18.88 -9.87
C GLU A 183 -7.24 19.00 -10.01
N GLY A 184 -7.86 20.08 -9.54
CA GLY A 184 -9.31 20.29 -9.62
C GLY A 184 -9.85 20.33 -11.06
N GLN A 185 -10.87 19.51 -11.35
CA GLN A 185 -11.44 19.31 -12.70
C GLN A 185 -12.02 20.57 -13.39
N MET A 186 -12.25 21.67 -12.65
CA MET A 186 -12.92 22.87 -13.16
C MET A 186 -11.99 24.06 -13.46
N ARG A 187 -10.66 23.90 -13.45
CA ARG A 187 -9.74 25.05 -13.67
C ARG A 187 -9.27 25.24 -15.12
N PRO A 188 -9.10 26.51 -15.55
CA PRO A 188 -8.50 26.84 -16.85
C PRO A 188 -7.02 26.41 -16.90
N LYS A 189 -6.53 26.07 -18.10
CA LYS A 189 -5.12 25.72 -18.32
C LYS A 189 -4.22 26.89 -17.92
N ALA A 190 -3.21 26.64 -17.09
CA ALA A 190 -2.23 27.64 -16.70
C ALA A 190 -1.28 27.95 -17.87
N THR A 191 -0.64 29.11 -17.85
CA THR A 191 0.30 29.52 -18.92
C THR A 191 1.46 28.52 -19.10
N VAL A 192 1.88 27.88 -18.00
CA VAL A 192 2.93 26.87 -17.99
C VAL A 192 2.50 25.52 -18.59
N ASP A 193 1.20 25.24 -18.66
CA ASP A 193 0.69 24.02 -19.30
C ASP A 193 0.76 24.11 -20.83
N LEU A 194 0.69 25.34 -21.36
CA LEU A 194 0.83 25.61 -22.80
C LEU A 194 2.24 25.26 -23.31
N TYR A 195 3.29 25.35 -22.47
CA TYR A 195 4.65 25.03 -22.91
C TYR A 195 4.79 23.61 -23.44
N LEU A 196 4.05 22.65 -22.86
CA LEU A 196 4.06 21.26 -23.36
C LEU A 196 3.40 21.16 -24.74
N GLU A 197 2.37 21.96 -25.00
CA GLU A 197 1.68 21.99 -26.29
C GLU A 197 2.53 22.63 -27.38
N TRP A 198 3.36 23.62 -27.02
CA TRP A 198 4.24 24.34 -27.94
C TRP A 198 5.59 23.64 -28.16
N THR A 199 5.98 22.71 -27.28
CA THR A 199 7.27 22.00 -27.35
C THR A 199 7.55 21.39 -28.73
N PRO A 200 6.60 20.69 -29.41
CA PRO A 200 6.84 20.14 -30.74
C PRO A 200 7.08 21.22 -31.81
N ALA A 201 6.33 22.33 -31.75
CA ALA A 201 6.50 23.44 -32.70
C ALA A 201 7.85 24.14 -32.51
N ILE A 202 8.29 24.32 -31.26
CA ILE A 202 9.60 24.89 -30.93
C ILE A 202 10.72 23.94 -31.36
N ALA A 203 10.56 22.62 -31.18
CA ALA A 203 11.52 21.64 -31.67
C ALA A 203 11.66 21.69 -33.22
N LEU A 204 10.56 21.84 -33.95
CA LEU A 204 10.60 22.03 -35.41
C LEU A 204 11.30 23.32 -35.80
N LEU A 205 11.05 24.41 -35.08
CA LEU A 205 11.73 25.70 -35.32
C LEU A 205 13.24 25.59 -35.07
N ILE A 206 13.66 24.91 -34.00
CA ILE A 206 15.07 24.64 -33.72
C ILE A 206 15.66 23.77 -34.83
N GLY A 207 14.96 22.73 -35.28
CA GLY A 207 15.40 21.89 -36.40
C GLY A 207 15.61 22.67 -37.69
N PHE A 208 14.68 23.59 -38.01
CA PHE A 208 14.82 24.50 -39.14
C PHE A 208 16.03 25.44 -38.98
N ALA A 209 16.25 25.99 -37.78
CA ALA A 209 17.41 26.83 -37.50
C ALA A 209 18.73 26.06 -37.65
N VAL A 210 18.80 24.82 -37.16
CA VAL A 210 19.97 23.94 -37.34
C VAL A 210 20.20 23.65 -38.82
N TRP A 211 19.16 23.33 -39.57
CA TRP A 211 19.26 23.11 -41.02
C TRP A 211 19.75 24.36 -41.76
N ALA A 212 19.27 25.55 -41.40
CA ALA A 212 19.64 26.80 -42.06
C ALA A 212 21.06 27.29 -41.71
N ILE A 213 21.50 27.11 -40.46
CA ILE A 213 22.77 27.65 -39.96
C ILE A 213 23.91 26.65 -40.13
N ARG A 214 23.69 25.38 -39.77
CA ARG A 214 24.72 24.33 -39.77
C ARG A 214 24.11 22.96 -40.11
N PRO A 215 23.77 22.71 -41.39
CA PRO A 215 23.10 21.47 -41.81
C PRO A 215 23.85 20.18 -41.39
N VAL A 216 25.18 20.24 -41.29
CA VAL A 216 26.03 19.11 -40.82
C VAL A 216 25.69 18.66 -39.40
N ALA A 217 25.12 19.53 -38.57
CA ALA A 217 24.69 19.19 -37.22
C ALA A 217 23.33 18.48 -37.17
N LEU A 218 22.56 18.47 -38.27
CA LEU A 218 21.20 17.93 -38.31
C LEU A 218 21.13 16.43 -37.93
N PRO A 219 22.05 15.54 -38.39
CA PRO A 219 22.04 14.15 -37.96
C PRO A 219 22.25 13.96 -36.44
N ALA A 220 23.02 14.85 -35.80
CA ALA A 220 23.22 14.84 -34.35
C ALA A 220 21.99 15.38 -33.60
N ALA A 221 21.34 16.42 -34.14
CA ALA A 221 20.18 17.06 -33.53
C ALA A 221 18.88 16.25 -33.70
N ALA A 222 18.69 15.62 -34.86
CA ALA A 222 17.42 14.99 -35.25
C ALA A 222 16.86 13.98 -34.23
N PRO A 223 17.66 13.07 -33.62
CA PRO A 223 17.15 12.17 -32.60
C PRO A 223 16.59 12.89 -31.38
N ILE A 224 17.27 13.95 -30.92
CA ILE A 224 16.86 14.72 -29.74
C ILE A 224 15.62 15.56 -30.05
N LEU A 225 15.57 16.20 -31.22
CA LEU A 225 14.41 16.97 -31.69
C LEU A 225 13.18 16.08 -31.81
N PHE A 226 13.34 14.85 -32.31
CA PHE A 226 12.26 13.88 -32.39
C PHE A 226 11.70 13.52 -31.00
N LEU A 227 12.58 13.31 -30.00
CA LEU A 227 12.14 13.08 -28.62
C LEU A 227 11.32 14.25 -28.07
N TRP A 228 11.71 15.49 -28.36
CA TRP A 228 10.95 16.67 -27.94
C TRP A 228 9.60 16.78 -28.66
N MET A 229 9.52 16.39 -29.94
CA MET A 229 8.27 16.36 -30.69
C MET A 229 7.25 15.36 -30.12
N ILE A 230 7.69 14.21 -29.64
CA ILE A 230 6.79 13.18 -29.08
C ILE A 230 6.43 13.41 -27.60
N SER A 231 6.99 14.42 -26.94
CA SER A 231 6.82 14.70 -25.51
C SER A 231 5.35 14.75 -25.07
N ARG A 232 4.45 15.34 -25.88
CA ARG A 232 3.01 15.36 -25.62
C ARG A 232 2.40 13.95 -25.60
N GLY A 233 2.75 13.11 -26.58
CA GLY A 233 2.29 11.72 -26.64
C GLY A 233 2.75 10.94 -25.42
N VAL A 234 4.03 11.10 -25.03
CA VAL A 234 4.59 10.48 -23.83
C VAL A 234 3.90 10.97 -22.56
N SER A 235 3.62 12.27 -22.43
CA SER A 235 2.89 12.81 -21.28
C SER A 235 1.45 12.27 -21.20
N THR A 236 0.74 12.17 -22.33
CA THR A 236 -0.61 11.58 -22.35
C THR A 236 -0.60 10.10 -21.98
N TRP A 237 0.47 9.37 -22.31
CA TRP A 237 0.66 7.99 -21.91
C TRP A 237 0.99 7.88 -20.41
N LEU A 238 1.87 8.73 -19.87
CA LEU A 238 2.20 8.79 -18.44
C LEU A 238 1.00 9.14 -17.56
N ASN A 239 0.11 10.02 -18.04
CA ASN A 239 -1.08 10.44 -17.31
C ASN A 239 -2.25 9.44 -17.36
N ARG A 240 -2.10 8.32 -18.09
CA ARG A 240 -3.13 7.27 -18.05
C ARG A 240 -3.16 6.70 -16.64
N LYS A 241 -4.36 6.37 -16.16
CA LYS A 241 -4.51 5.65 -14.89
C LYS A 241 -3.56 4.44 -14.91
N PRO A 242 -2.75 4.23 -13.85
CA PRO A 242 -1.93 3.03 -13.74
C PRO A 242 -2.83 1.85 -14.06
N ARG A 243 -2.43 1.00 -15.01
CA ARG A 243 -3.09 -0.29 -15.17
C ARG A 243 -2.91 -0.97 -13.82
N THR A 244 -3.99 -1.14 -13.07
CA THR A 244 -3.95 -2.02 -11.90
C THR A 244 -3.38 -3.34 -12.38
N ALA A 245 -2.52 -3.95 -11.57
CA ALA A 245 -1.88 -5.22 -11.88
C ALA A 245 -2.89 -6.39 -11.92
N SER A 246 -4.12 -6.16 -12.37
CA SER A 246 -4.83 -7.15 -13.17
C SER A 246 -4.00 -7.35 -14.44
N CYS A 247 -2.90 -8.12 -14.34
CA CYS A 247 -2.54 -9.04 -15.40
C CYS A 247 -3.85 -9.58 -15.95
N SER A 248 -4.13 -9.46 -17.26
CA SER A 248 -5.40 -9.91 -17.80
C SER A 248 -5.55 -11.38 -17.43
N LEU A 249 -6.32 -11.65 -16.37
CA LEU A 249 -6.50 -13.00 -15.86
C LEU A 249 -7.06 -13.79 -17.01
N LYS A 250 -6.48 -14.97 -17.27
CA LYS A 250 -7.03 -15.83 -18.31
C LYS A 250 -8.48 -16.10 -17.93
N GLU A 251 -9.33 -16.23 -18.93
CA GLU A 251 -10.76 -16.50 -18.69
C GLU A 251 -10.96 -17.75 -17.80
N LYS A 252 -10.18 -18.81 -18.07
CA LYS A 252 -10.14 -20.03 -17.24
C LYS A 252 -9.78 -19.79 -15.78
N ASP A 253 -8.87 -18.85 -15.52
CA ASP A 253 -8.45 -18.49 -14.16
C ASP A 253 -9.58 -17.72 -13.45
N SER A 254 -10.24 -16.82 -14.18
CA SER A 254 -11.39 -16.07 -13.66
C SER A 254 -12.58 -16.99 -13.33
N VAL A 255 -12.87 -17.96 -14.19
CA VAL A 255 -13.94 -18.96 -13.97
C VAL A 255 -13.64 -19.83 -12.74
N PHE A 256 -12.40 -20.31 -12.61
CA PHE A 256 -11.97 -21.09 -11.45
C PHE A 256 -12.16 -20.31 -10.13
N LEU A 257 -11.69 -19.06 -10.09
CA LEU A 257 -11.81 -18.21 -8.90
C LEU A 257 -13.27 -17.86 -8.58
N ARG A 258 -14.13 -17.63 -9.57
CA ARG A 258 -15.57 -17.42 -9.35
C ARG A 258 -16.23 -18.66 -8.75
N SER A 259 -15.91 -19.84 -9.27
CA SER A 259 -16.42 -21.10 -8.73
C SER A 259 -15.97 -21.34 -7.28
N ALA A 260 -14.70 -21.02 -6.97
CA ALA A 260 -14.20 -21.06 -5.60
C ALA A 260 -14.95 -20.06 -4.70
N ALA A 261 -15.14 -18.81 -5.15
CA ALA A 261 -15.87 -17.78 -4.42
C ALA A 261 -17.32 -18.17 -4.13
N GLU A 262 -18.03 -18.80 -5.07
CA GLU A 262 -19.40 -19.28 -4.86
C GLU A 262 -19.48 -20.36 -3.79
N ARG A 263 -18.52 -21.29 -3.77
CA ARG A 263 -18.43 -22.33 -2.72
C ARG A 263 -18.12 -21.72 -1.35
N ILE A 264 -17.20 -20.75 -1.30
CA ILE A 264 -16.86 -20.03 -0.07
C ILE A 264 -18.06 -19.22 0.43
N TYR A 265 -18.74 -18.46 -0.43
CA TYR A 265 -19.88 -17.63 -0.04
C TYR A 265 -21.08 -18.46 0.43
N ARG A 266 -21.22 -19.70 -0.06
CA ARG A 266 -22.21 -20.64 0.46
C ARG A 266 -22.06 -20.86 1.97
N TYR A 267 -20.85 -20.82 2.53
CA TYR A 267 -20.65 -20.88 3.99
C TYR A 267 -21.41 -19.77 4.71
N PHE A 268 -21.22 -18.52 4.25
CA PHE A 268 -21.85 -17.35 4.84
C PHE A 268 -23.37 -17.36 4.63
N ARG A 269 -23.84 -17.78 3.46
CA ARG A 269 -25.27 -17.87 3.17
C ARG A 269 -25.98 -18.96 3.99
N ASP A 270 -25.36 -20.12 4.16
CA ASP A 270 -25.97 -21.23 4.89
C ASP A 270 -25.92 -20.98 6.42
N TRP A 271 -24.86 -20.33 6.93
CA TRP A 271 -24.63 -20.16 8.38
C TRP A 271 -24.94 -18.77 8.95
N SER A 272 -25.14 -17.76 8.11
CA SER A 272 -25.64 -16.45 8.54
C SER A 272 -27.11 -16.30 8.18
N SER A 273 -27.96 -16.90 9.00
CA SER A 273 -29.40 -16.96 8.80
C SER A 273 -30.12 -16.61 10.09
N GLU A 274 -31.45 -16.61 10.05
CA GLU A 274 -32.28 -16.33 11.23
C GLU A 274 -31.96 -17.25 12.42
N SER A 275 -31.62 -18.53 12.19
CA SER A 275 -31.29 -19.50 13.24
C SER A 275 -30.01 -19.15 14.02
N THR A 276 -29.11 -18.39 13.40
CA THR A 276 -27.87 -17.88 14.01
C THR A 276 -27.96 -16.38 14.30
N ALA A 277 -29.17 -15.83 14.37
CA ALA A 277 -29.43 -14.40 14.56
C ALA A 277 -28.71 -13.51 13.52
N TRP A 278 -28.54 -14.00 12.30
CA TRP A 278 -27.79 -13.35 11.22
C TRP A 278 -26.32 -13.04 11.58
N LEU A 279 -25.76 -13.79 12.54
CA LEU A 279 -24.34 -13.78 12.88
C LEU A 279 -23.63 -14.92 12.13
N ILE A 280 -22.38 -15.23 12.45
CA ILE A 280 -21.64 -16.34 11.84
C ILE A 280 -20.94 -17.16 12.92
N PRO A 281 -21.04 -18.51 12.90
CA PRO A 281 -20.27 -19.38 13.79
C PRO A 281 -18.77 -19.22 13.55
N ASP A 282 -17.97 -19.67 14.51
CA ASP A 282 -16.51 -19.63 14.39
C ASP A 282 -16.00 -20.67 13.40
N SER A 283 -16.51 -21.91 13.54
CA SER A 283 -16.11 -23.02 12.70
C SER A 283 -17.23 -24.04 12.51
N VAL A 284 -17.16 -24.76 11.40
CA VAL A 284 -18.08 -25.85 11.03
C VAL A 284 -17.24 -27.02 10.55
N ARG A 285 -17.45 -28.20 11.12
CA ARG A 285 -16.83 -29.46 10.70
C ARG A 285 -17.70 -30.16 9.66
N GLU A 286 -17.08 -30.96 8.80
CA GLU A 286 -17.79 -31.73 7.76
C GLU A 286 -18.75 -32.78 8.35
N ASP A 287 -18.48 -33.26 9.57
CA ASP A 287 -19.36 -34.16 10.32
C ASP A 287 -20.64 -33.48 10.87
N GLY A 288 -20.78 -32.17 10.70
CA GLY A 288 -21.92 -31.38 11.17
C GLY A 288 -21.71 -30.71 12.53
N THR A 289 -20.57 -30.89 13.19
CA THR A 289 -20.24 -30.18 14.44
C THR A 289 -20.03 -28.70 14.17
N VAL A 290 -20.65 -27.83 14.98
CA VAL A 290 -20.60 -26.37 14.81
C VAL A 290 -20.15 -25.71 16.09
N ASP A 291 -19.19 -24.78 15.96
CA ASP A 291 -18.80 -23.89 17.04
C ASP A 291 -19.58 -22.56 16.93
N LEU A 292 -20.67 -22.46 17.70
CA LEU A 292 -21.59 -21.31 17.69
C LEU A 292 -21.06 -20.12 18.50
N ARG A 293 -19.77 -19.81 18.38
CA ARG A 293 -19.14 -18.61 18.95
C ARG A 293 -18.91 -17.55 17.88
N LEU A 294 -19.12 -16.29 18.24
CA LEU A 294 -18.83 -15.12 17.40
C LEU A 294 -17.60 -14.40 17.93
N SER A 295 -16.64 -14.08 17.05
CA SER A 295 -15.54 -13.14 17.33
C SER A 295 -15.71 -11.84 16.53
N PRO A 296 -15.06 -10.73 16.95
CA PRO A 296 -15.12 -9.46 16.21
C PRO A 296 -14.52 -9.58 14.81
N THR A 297 -13.46 -10.39 14.63
CA THR A 297 -12.87 -10.66 13.31
C THR A 297 -13.84 -11.44 12.41
N ASN A 298 -14.52 -12.47 12.91
CA ASN A 298 -15.52 -13.22 12.15
C ASN A 298 -16.69 -12.31 11.72
N LEU A 299 -17.15 -11.43 12.62
CA LEU A 299 -18.17 -10.44 12.31
C LEU A 299 -17.74 -9.50 11.18
N GLY A 300 -16.53 -8.92 11.28
CA GLY A 300 -16.02 -8.03 10.23
C GLY A 300 -15.91 -8.72 8.87
N LEU A 301 -15.45 -9.96 8.86
CA LEU A 301 -15.31 -10.75 7.64
C LEU A 301 -16.66 -11.19 7.06
N LEU A 302 -17.68 -11.49 7.87
CA LEU A 302 -19.07 -11.69 7.40
C LEU A 302 -19.58 -10.47 6.64
N LEU A 303 -19.44 -9.27 7.24
CA LEU A 303 -19.92 -8.03 6.64
C LEU A 303 -19.26 -7.75 5.29
N ASN A 304 -17.94 -7.93 5.20
CA ASN A 304 -17.22 -7.73 3.94
C ASN A 304 -17.43 -8.88 2.95
N ALA A 305 -17.71 -10.11 3.41
CA ALA A 305 -18.08 -11.22 2.53
C ALA A 305 -19.39 -10.93 1.79
N ARG A 306 -20.36 -10.29 2.44
CA ARG A 306 -21.58 -9.81 1.78
C ARG A 306 -21.28 -8.70 0.75
N VAL A 307 -20.39 -7.75 1.07
CA VAL A 307 -19.91 -6.76 0.08
C VAL A 307 -19.29 -7.47 -1.13
N ALA A 308 -18.44 -8.46 -0.89
CA ALA A 308 -17.80 -9.27 -1.94
C ALA A 308 -18.84 -9.99 -2.82
N ALA A 309 -19.88 -10.55 -2.22
CA ALA A 309 -20.95 -11.22 -2.93
C ALA A 309 -21.72 -10.30 -3.88
N VAL A 310 -22.00 -9.06 -3.48
CA VAL A 310 -22.62 -8.08 -4.40
C VAL A 310 -21.68 -7.72 -5.55
N HIS A 311 -20.39 -7.58 -5.32
CA HIS A 311 -19.41 -7.32 -6.40
C HIS A 311 -19.27 -8.48 -7.38
N LEU A 312 -19.34 -9.72 -6.90
CA LEU A 312 -19.21 -10.91 -7.72
C LEU A 312 -20.53 -11.34 -8.37
N GLY A 313 -21.65 -10.74 -7.98
CA GLY A 313 -22.99 -11.05 -8.48
C GLY A 313 -23.62 -12.28 -7.84
N MET A 314 -23.13 -12.71 -6.66
CA MET A 314 -23.62 -13.88 -5.93
C MET A 314 -24.83 -13.56 -5.03
N ALA A 315 -24.98 -12.29 -4.63
CA ALA A 315 -26.11 -11.81 -3.85
C ALA A 315 -26.65 -10.49 -4.43
N PRO A 316 -27.98 -10.31 -4.53
CA PRO A 316 -28.58 -9.05 -4.94
C PRO A 316 -28.41 -7.98 -3.86
N LEU A 317 -28.44 -6.71 -4.26
CA LEU A 317 -28.23 -5.59 -3.33
C LEU A 317 -29.29 -5.51 -2.22
N ALA A 318 -30.54 -5.89 -2.52
CA ALA A 318 -31.63 -5.90 -1.53
C ALA A 318 -31.40 -6.94 -0.42
N GLU A 319 -30.91 -8.14 -0.76
CA GLU A 319 -30.53 -9.18 0.20
C GLU A 319 -29.37 -8.69 1.08
N PHE A 320 -28.33 -8.13 0.45
CA PHE A 320 -27.21 -7.50 1.17
C PHE A 320 -27.70 -6.49 2.21
N VAL A 321 -28.60 -5.58 1.83
CA VAL A 321 -29.12 -4.55 2.74
C VAL A 321 -29.89 -5.18 3.89
N TYR A 322 -30.83 -6.07 3.59
CA TYR A 322 -31.66 -6.72 4.60
C TYR A 322 -30.82 -7.47 5.63
N GLU A 323 -29.97 -8.39 5.18
CA GLU A 323 -29.18 -9.22 6.09
C GLU A 323 -28.15 -8.41 6.89
N THR A 324 -27.54 -7.40 6.26
CA THR A 324 -26.58 -6.53 6.94
C THR A 324 -27.26 -5.69 8.03
N ARG A 325 -28.48 -5.18 7.78
CA ARG A 325 -29.27 -4.48 8.82
C ARG A 325 -29.58 -5.42 9.98
N GLN A 326 -30.00 -6.67 9.70
CA GLN A 326 -30.25 -7.66 10.75
C GLN A 326 -29.01 -7.89 11.62
N THR A 327 -27.84 -8.12 11.00
CA THR A 327 -26.59 -8.30 11.73
C THR A 327 -26.23 -7.07 12.57
N LEU A 328 -26.28 -5.87 11.98
CA LEU A 328 -25.90 -4.64 12.69
C LEU A 328 -26.83 -4.34 13.86
N ASP A 329 -28.14 -4.56 13.70
CA ASP A 329 -29.12 -4.35 14.78
C ASP A 329 -28.84 -5.28 15.98
N ARG A 330 -28.39 -6.52 15.74
CA ARG A 330 -27.94 -7.43 16.81
C ARG A 330 -26.64 -6.97 17.45
N VAL A 331 -25.66 -6.59 16.63
CA VAL A 331 -24.35 -6.14 17.11
C VAL A 331 -24.48 -4.90 17.99
N LEU A 332 -25.40 -3.98 17.68
CA LEU A 332 -25.66 -2.81 18.53
C LEU A 332 -26.12 -3.20 19.93
N ALA A 333 -26.94 -4.25 20.06
CA ALA A 333 -27.45 -4.74 21.33
C ALA A 333 -26.43 -5.57 22.14
N LEU A 334 -25.34 -6.04 21.52
CA LEU A 334 -24.33 -6.83 22.24
C LEU A 334 -23.66 -6.01 23.37
N PRO A 335 -23.41 -6.61 24.55
CA PRO A 335 -22.59 -6.01 25.59
C PRO A 335 -21.20 -5.63 25.05
N LYS A 336 -20.68 -4.45 25.42
CA LYS A 336 -19.39 -3.93 24.94
C LYS A 336 -18.58 -3.36 26.10
N TYR A 337 -17.26 -3.38 25.96
CA TYR A 337 -16.36 -2.67 26.86
C TYR A 337 -15.78 -1.45 26.14
N ARG A 338 -16.22 -0.24 26.53
CA ARG A 338 -15.79 1.03 25.91
C ARG A 338 -15.92 1.03 24.38
N GLY A 339 -17.06 0.53 23.89
CA GLY A 339 -17.38 0.39 22.47
C GLY A 339 -16.72 -0.79 21.76
N HIS A 340 -15.75 -1.48 22.38
CA HIS A 340 -15.16 -2.70 21.82
C HIS A 340 -16.02 -3.92 22.12
N LEU A 341 -16.07 -4.85 21.16
CA LEU A 341 -16.63 -6.18 21.38
C LEU A 341 -15.62 -7.05 22.13
N PHE A 342 -16.11 -7.95 22.99
CA PHE A 342 -15.31 -9.03 23.58
C PHE A 342 -14.84 -10.04 22.52
N ASN A 343 -13.81 -10.81 22.84
CA ASN A 343 -13.27 -11.84 21.94
C ASN A 343 -14.30 -12.87 21.50
N TRP A 344 -15.22 -13.25 22.39
CA TRP A 344 -16.17 -14.33 22.15
C TRP A 344 -17.57 -14.02 22.69
N TYR A 345 -18.58 -14.31 21.87
CA TYR A 345 -19.99 -14.35 22.27
C TYR A 345 -20.58 -15.70 21.90
N ALA A 346 -21.45 -16.23 22.76
CA ALA A 346 -22.27 -17.38 22.42
C ALA A 346 -23.44 -16.93 21.54
N ILE A 347 -23.49 -17.35 20.27
CA ILE A 347 -24.55 -16.94 19.33
C ILE A 347 -25.97 -17.25 19.86
N PRO A 348 -26.24 -18.40 20.50
CA PRO A 348 -27.60 -18.71 20.97
C PRO A 348 -28.13 -17.74 22.04
N SER A 349 -27.26 -17.24 22.91
CA SER A 349 -27.65 -16.36 24.03
C SER A 349 -27.28 -14.89 23.82
N LEU A 350 -26.41 -14.59 22.84
CA LEU A 350 -25.77 -13.29 22.63
C LEU A 350 -24.96 -12.78 23.85
N ALA A 351 -24.67 -13.66 24.80
CA ALA A 351 -23.88 -13.34 25.98
C ALA A 351 -22.39 -13.45 25.67
N PRO A 352 -21.55 -12.53 26.21
CA PRO A 352 -20.11 -12.66 26.11
C PRO A 352 -19.61 -13.86 26.92
N ILE A 353 -18.53 -14.49 26.47
CA ILE A 353 -17.94 -15.68 27.09
C ILE A 353 -16.72 -15.28 27.90
N GLU A 354 -16.64 -15.75 29.15
CA GLU A 354 -15.48 -15.53 30.03
C GLU A 354 -14.22 -16.26 29.51
N PRO A 355 -13.02 -15.68 29.63
CA PRO A 355 -12.73 -14.36 30.20
C PRO A 355 -13.20 -13.21 29.30
N LEU A 356 -13.81 -12.17 29.90
CA LEU A 356 -14.24 -10.94 29.21
C LEU A 356 -13.05 -10.10 28.72
N PHE A 357 -12.38 -10.58 27.68
CA PHE A 357 -11.20 -9.97 27.10
C PHE A 357 -11.56 -9.18 25.83
N VAL A 358 -10.93 -8.01 25.67
CA VAL A 358 -10.97 -7.22 24.43
C VAL A 358 -9.62 -7.30 23.75
N SER A 359 -9.57 -7.95 22.59
CA SER A 359 -8.39 -8.05 21.72
C SER A 359 -8.21 -6.78 20.88
N THR A 360 -6.98 -6.25 20.89
CA THR A 360 -6.62 -5.09 20.08
C THR A 360 -6.66 -5.41 18.58
N VAL A 361 -6.18 -6.60 18.18
CA VAL A 361 -6.19 -7.04 16.77
C VAL A 361 -7.61 -7.22 16.27
N ASP A 362 -8.47 -7.90 17.04
CA ASP A 362 -9.86 -8.13 16.63
C ASP A 362 -10.64 -6.82 16.52
N SER A 363 -10.38 -5.88 17.44
CA SER A 363 -10.96 -4.54 17.38
C SER A 363 -10.49 -3.77 16.15
N GLY A 364 -9.20 -3.85 15.81
CA GLY A 364 -8.64 -3.26 14.59
C GLY A 364 -9.24 -3.85 13.31
N ASN A 365 -9.35 -5.18 13.24
CA ASN A 365 -9.93 -5.91 12.10
C ASN A 365 -11.41 -5.56 11.90
N LEU A 366 -12.18 -5.50 12.99
CA LEU A 366 -13.58 -5.11 12.94
C LEU A 366 -13.72 -3.65 12.50
N ALA A 367 -12.92 -2.74 13.04
CA ALA A 367 -12.96 -1.33 12.65
C ALA A 367 -12.63 -1.13 11.16
N ALA A 368 -11.61 -1.81 10.65
CA ALA A 368 -11.27 -1.78 9.22
C ALA A 368 -12.41 -2.32 8.35
N SER A 369 -13.04 -3.41 8.79
CA SER A 369 -14.22 -3.97 8.11
C SER A 369 -15.42 -3.02 8.13
N LEU A 370 -15.71 -2.37 9.25
CA LEU A 370 -16.82 -1.43 9.38
C LEU A 370 -16.62 -0.17 8.52
N TRP A 371 -15.39 0.37 8.43
CA TRP A 371 -15.09 1.47 7.50
C TRP A 371 -15.20 1.04 6.04
N ALA A 372 -14.74 -0.16 5.68
CA ALA A 372 -14.95 -0.70 4.34
C ALA A 372 -16.44 -0.87 4.02
N LEU A 373 -17.24 -1.39 4.97
CA LEU A 373 -18.69 -1.52 4.83
C LEU A 373 -19.37 -0.15 4.68
N LYS A 374 -19.01 0.83 5.51
CA LYS A 374 -19.53 2.20 5.45
C LYS A 374 -19.34 2.78 4.06
N GLN A 375 -18.11 2.74 3.54
CA GLN A 375 -17.79 3.32 2.24
C GLN A 375 -18.38 2.50 1.08
N ALA A 376 -18.50 1.18 1.22
CA ALA A 376 -19.22 0.33 0.26
C ALA A 376 -20.70 0.71 0.18
N ALA A 377 -21.37 0.87 1.32
CA ALA A 377 -22.78 1.24 1.38
C ALA A 377 -23.04 2.63 0.78
N LEU A 378 -22.19 3.62 1.10
CA LEU A 378 -22.24 4.95 0.50
C LEU A 378 -21.99 4.93 -1.02
N ALA A 379 -21.10 4.06 -1.49
CA ALA A 379 -20.85 3.90 -2.92
C ALA A 379 -22.05 3.26 -3.62
N PHE A 380 -22.62 2.19 -3.05
CA PHE A 380 -23.81 1.53 -3.60
C PHE A 380 -25.02 2.47 -3.64
N ALA A 381 -25.20 3.33 -2.63
CA ALA A 381 -26.28 4.32 -2.60
C ALA A 381 -26.18 5.37 -3.71
N LYS A 382 -24.96 5.60 -4.25
CA LYS A 382 -24.70 6.54 -5.35
C LYS A 382 -24.71 5.88 -6.73
N GLU A 383 -24.82 4.55 -6.80
CA GLU A 383 -24.83 3.85 -8.08
C GLU A 383 -26.15 4.12 -8.84
N PRO A 384 -26.09 4.22 -10.19
CA PRO A 384 -27.30 4.42 -10.97
C PRO A 384 -28.23 3.20 -10.87
N PRO A 385 -29.57 3.40 -10.87
CA PRO A 385 -30.53 2.29 -10.79
C PRO A 385 -30.31 1.22 -11.87
N ALA A 386 -29.84 1.60 -13.05
CA ALA A 386 -29.55 0.68 -14.15
C ALA A 386 -28.46 -0.36 -13.84
N LYS A 387 -27.56 -0.09 -12.87
CA LYS A 387 -26.44 -0.98 -12.55
C LYS A 387 -26.80 -2.04 -11.50
N ARG A 388 -27.55 -1.65 -10.46
CA ARG A 388 -27.85 -2.52 -9.30
C ARG A 388 -29.28 -2.43 -8.76
N GLY A 389 -30.20 -1.80 -9.51
CA GLY A 389 -31.60 -1.66 -9.09
C GLY A 389 -31.78 -0.77 -7.86
N VAL A 390 -30.88 0.20 -7.64
CA VAL A 390 -30.94 1.09 -6.47
C VAL A 390 -32.19 1.97 -6.55
N THR A 391 -33.14 1.74 -5.64
CA THR A 391 -34.29 2.64 -5.44
C THR A 391 -33.94 3.72 -4.41
N LYS A 392 -34.80 4.73 -4.24
CA LYS A 392 -34.60 5.76 -3.21
C LYS A 392 -34.62 5.15 -1.81
N GLU A 393 -35.53 4.22 -1.56
CA GLU A 393 -35.68 3.53 -0.28
C GLU A 393 -34.43 2.70 0.03
N LEU A 394 -33.91 1.96 -0.96
CA LEU A 394 -32.69 1.18 -0.80
C LEU A 394 -31.46 2.07 -0.56
N ALA A 395 -31.39 3.24 -1.21
CA ALA A 395 -30.33 4.20 -0.99
C ALA A 395 -30.36 4.78 0.44
N GLU A 396 -31.54 5.01 1.03
CA GLU A 396 -31.65 5.43 2.44
C GLU A 396 -31.23 4.32 3.40
N GLU A 397 -31.64 3.06 3.18
CA GLU A 397 -31.20 1.93 4.02
C GLU A 397 -29.68 1.74 3.97
N LEU A 398 -29.05 1.95 2.81
CA LEU A 398 -27.60 1.93 2.66
C LEU A 398 -26.92 3.07 3.45
N LYS A 399 -27.53 4.25 3.53
CA LYS A 399 -27.02 5.34 4.40
C LYS A 399 -27.13 4.95 5.86
N ILE A 400 -28.22 4.29 6.28
CA ILE A 400 -28.38 3.79 7.66
C ILE A 400 -27.29 2.76 8.00
N ILE A 401 -26.96 1.85 7.08
CA ILE A 401 -25.82 0.92 7.23
C ILE A 401 -24.53 1.70 7.43
N ALA A 402 -24.29 2.73 6.62
CA ALA A 402 -23.08 3.55 6.70
C ALA A 402 -22.98 4.31 8.03
N GLU A 403 -24.06 4.95 8.48
CA GLU A 403 -24.14 5.68 9.75
C GLU A 403 -23.97 4.75 10.95
N THR A 404 -24.58 3.56 10.90
CA THR A 404 -24.45 2.56 11.96
C THR A 404 -23.02 2.03 12.07
N SER A 405 -22.39 1.77 10.92
CA SER A 405 -21.00 1.32 10.86
C SER A 405 -20.05 2.40 11.39
N ASP A 406 -20.27 3.66 11.01
CA ASP A 406 -19.50 4.81 11.53
C ASP A 406 -19.65 4.95 13.05
N ARG A 407 -20.88 4.84 13.57
CA ARG A 407 -21.16 4.88 15.01
C ARG A 407 -20.37 3.81 15.76
N LEU A 408 -20.42 2.55 15.31
CA LEU A 408 -19.71 1.45 15.94
C LEU A 408 -18.20 1.71 16.02
N VAL A 409 -17.58 2.21 14.94
CA VAL A 409 -16.15 2.54 14.94
C VAL A 409 -15.84 3.76 15.82
N ARG A 410 -16.70 4.78 15.82
CA ARG A 410 -16.52 5.97 16.66
C ARG A 410 -16.56 5.64 18.15
N GLU A 411 -17.43 4.72 18.55
CA GLU A 411 -17.60 4.30 19.95
C GLU A 411 -16.42 3.46 20.48
N MET A 412 -15.69 2.74 19.61
CA MET A 412 -14.47 2.02 19.99
C MET A 412 -13.40 3.00 20.49
N ASP A 413 -13.09 2.97 21.79
CA ASP A 413 -12.06 3.82 22.40
C ASP A 413 -10.71 3.10 22.42
N PHE A 414 -9.84 3.34 21.42
CA PHE A 414 -8.51 2.69 21.38
C PHE A 414 -7.53 3.24 22.42
N ARG A 415 -7.86 4.35 23.11
CA ARG A 415 -6.98 4.95 24.13
C ARG A 415 -6.80 4.03 25.34
N CYS A 416 -7.76 3.15 25.63
CA CYS A 416 -7.62 2.17 26.70
C CYS A 416 -6.64 1.03 26.37
N LEU A 417 -6.37 0.81 25.08
CA LEU A 417 -5.42 -0.19 24.57
C LEU A 417 -4.02 0.41 24.38
N TYR A 418 -3.89 1.74 24.38
CA TYR A 418 -2.62 2.42 24.21
C TYR A 418 -1.78 2.45 25.49
N ASN A 419 -0.63 1.77 25.44
CA ASN A 419 0.37 1.78 26.50
C ASN A 419 1.30 2.99 26.32
N ARG A 420 1.05 4.08 27.06
CA ARG A 420 1.84 5.33 26.98
C ARG A 420 3.34 5.13 27.25
N PRO A 421 3.77 4.43 28.32
CA PRO A 421 5.20 4.18 28.56
C PRO A 421 5.90 3.46 27.42
N ARG A 422 5.28 2.40 26.86
CA ARG A 422 5.86 1.62 25.75
C ARG A 422 5.61 2.24 24.38
N ARG A 423 4.75 3.27 24.31
CA ARG A 423 4.32 3.95 23.07
C ARG A 423 3.87 2.95 22.00
N ALA A 424 3.14 1.92 22.42
CA ALA A 424 2.63 0.82 21.60
C ALA A 424 1.22 0.46 22.05
N LEU A 425 0.49 -0.33 21.24
CA LEU A 425 -0.78 -0.89 21.67
C LEU A 425 -0.54 -2.19 22.45
N SER A 426 -1.20 -2.35 23.59
CA SER A 426 -1.27 -3.63 24.32
C SER A 426 -1.96 -4.68 23.45
N ILE A 427 -1.70 -5.98 23.70
CA ILE A 427 -2.39 -7.06 22.99
C ILE A 427 -3.90 -7.05 23.24
N GLY A 428 -4.33 -6.49 24.37
CA GLY A 428 -5.73 -6.35 24.73
C GLY A 428 -5.90 -5.91 26.18
N ILE A 429 -7.13 -5.97 26.65
CA ILE A 429 -7.50 -5.57 28.01
C ILE A 429 -8.49 -6.56 28.60
N ASP A 430 -8.23 -6.94 29.85
CA ASP A 430 -9.19 -7.67 30.66
C ASP A 430 -10.25 -6.68 31.16
N ALA A 431 -11.51 -6.88 30.77
CA ALA A 431 -12.57 -5.94 31.08
C ALA A 431 -13.07 -6.04 32.53
N ALA A 432 -12.87 -7.18 33.19
CA ALA A 432 -13.26 -7.37 34.58
C ALA A 432 -12.33 -6.56 35.53
N THR A 433 -11.04 -6.55 35.23
CA THR A 433 -10.03 -5.81 36.02
C THR A 433 -9.74 -4.42 35.48
N GLY A 434 -10.09 -4.15 34.21
CA GLY A 434 -9.74 -2.92 33.49
C GLY A 434 -8.24 -2.75 33.25
N ARG A 435 -7.44 -3.82 33.38
CA ARG A 435 -5.98 -3.78 33.21
C ARG A 435 -5.59 -4.24 31.81
N PRO A 436 -4.86 -3.41 31.04
CA PRO A 436 -4.31 -3.86 29.77
C PRO A 436 -3.29 -4.97 30.02
N ALA A 437 -3.19 -5.91 29.08
CA ALA A 437 -2.18 -6.95 29.12
C ALA A 437 -0.77 -6.33 29.07
N GLU A 438 0.18 -6.97 29.73
CA GLU A 438 1.56 -6.48 29.77
C GLU A 438 2.21 -6.52 28.38
N ALA A 439 1.95 -7.57 27.61
CA ALA A 439 2.44 -7.71 26.24
C ALA A 439 1.87 -6.62 25.33
N CYS A 440 2.68 -6.15 24.38
CA CYS A 440 2.31 -5.14 23.39
C CYS A 440 2.67 -5.63 21.99
N TYR A 441 1.93 -5.15 20.99
CA TYR A 441 2.30 -5.35 19.60
C TYR A 441 3.41 -4.39 19.20
N ASP A 442 4.49 -4.96 18.69
CA ASP A 442 5.76 -4.27 18.49
C ASP A 442 6.40 -4.60 17.15
N MET A 443 5.70 -5.21 16.19
CA MET A 443 6.24 -5.58 14.89
C MET A 443 5.39 -5.11 13.73
N LEU A 444 6.04 -4.52 12.72
CA LEU A 444 5.34 -3.97 11.56
C LEU A 444 4.77 -5.06 10.65
N ALA A 445 5.47 -6.18 10.50
CA ALA A 445 5.06 -7.28 9.62
C ALA A 445 4.10 -8.25 10.30
N THR A 446 3.05 -7.71 10.94
CA THR A 446 1.98 -8.46 11.58
C THR A 446 0.62 -7.87 11.19
N GLU A 447 -0.46 -8.60 11.46
CA GLU A 447 -1.85 -8.19 11.33
C GLU A 447 -2.19 -7.03 12.28
N ALA A 448 -1.52 -6.96 13.44
CA ALA A 448 -1.70 -5.90 14.43
C ALA A 448 -1.43 -4.48 13.90
N ARG A 449 -0.72 -4.36 12.77
CA ARG A 449 -0.55 -3.07 12.10
C ARG A 449 -1.89 -2.44 11.68
N ILE A 450 -2.93 -3.23 11.44
CA ILE A 450 -4.29 -2.72 11.15
C ILE A 450 -4.78 -1.91 12.36
N ALA A 451 -4.69 -2.48 13.57
CA ALA A 451 -5.14 -1.82 14.79
C ALA A 451 -4.33 -0.54 15.09
N ALA A 452 -3.00 -0.59 14.90
CA ALA A 452 -2.15 0.59 15.02
C ALA A 452 -2.55 1.70 14.04
N PHE A 453 -2.76 1.35 12.77
CA PHE A 453 -3.17 2.30 11.72
C PHE A 453 -4.54 2.90 12.02
N VAL A 454 -5.53 2.07 12.39
CA VAL A 454 -6.90 2.52 12.73
C VAL A 454 -6.89 3.43 13.94
N ALA A 455 -6.16 3.09 15.01
CA ALA A 455 -6.08 3.91 16.22
C ALA A 455 -5.49 5.30 15.92
N ILE A 456 -4.49 5.37 15.04
CA ILE A 456 -3.91 6.64 14.58
C ILE A 456 -4.91 7.42 13.72
N ALA A 457 -5.54 6.76 12.74
CA ALA A 457 -6.52 7.38 11.85
C ALA A 457 -7.73 7.95 12.62
N LYS A 458 -8.16 7.29 13.70
CA LYS A 458 -9.18 7.80 14.62
C LYS A 458 -8.72 8.97 15.48
N GLY A 459 -7.42 9.18 15.63
CA GLY A 459 -6.85 10.15 16.59
C GLY A 459 -6.81 9.64 18.03
N ASP A 460 -7.01 8.33 18.25
CA ASP A 460 -6.99 7.70 19.58
C ASP A 460 -5.56 7.32 20.02
N ALA A 461 -4.62 7.23 19.08
CA ALA A 461 -3.22 6.99 19.32
C ALA A 461 -2.35 7.95 18.48
N PRO A 462 -1.18 8.37 18.98
CA PRO A 462 -0.33 9.28 18.25
C PRO A 462 0.52 8.52 17.20
N GLN A 463 1.02 9.22 16.17
CA GLN A 463 1.69 8.58 15.03
C GLN A 463 2.96 7.79 15.42
N GLU A 464 3.59 8.11 16.54
CA GLU A 464 4.78 7.41 17.04
C GLU A 464 4.51 5.93 17.26
N VAL A 465 3.26 5.53 17.54
CA VAL A 465 2.88 4.11 17.65
C VAL A 465 3.27 3.34 16.40
N TRP A 466 3.01 3.91 15.22
CA TRP A 466 3.38 3.29 13.95
C TRP A 466 4.89 3.13 13.81
N PHE A 467 5.65 4.17 14.18
CA PHE A 467 7.12 4.18 14.06
C PHE A 467 7.84 3.36 15.14
N ASN A 468 7.17 3.02 16.24
CA ASN A 468 7.71 2.13 17.27
C ASN A 468 7.55 0.63 16.95
N LEU A 469 6.73 0.27 15.97
CA LEU A 469 6.73 -1.10 15.45
C LEU A 469 8.14 -1.46 14.93
N ALA A 470 8.62 -2.66 15.15
CA ALA A 470 9.95 -3.04 14.74
C ALA A 470 9.97 -3.27 13.23
N ARG A 471 11.03 -2.76 12.59
CA ARG A 471 11.38 -3.05 11.19
C ARG A 471 12.55 -4.01 11.13
N MET A 472 12.51 -5.09 11.92
CA MET A 472 13.53 -6.13 11.86
C MET A 472 13.45 -6.81 10.51
N HIS A 473 14.58 -7.01 9.84
CA HIS A 473 14.63 -7.63 8.52
C HIS A 473 15.43 -8.93 8.58
N THR A 474 15.04 -9.87 7.74
CA THR A 474 15.79 -11.06 7.36
C THR A 474 16.06 -11.02 5.85
N SER A 475 16.95 -11.90 5.40
CA SER A 475 17.20 -12.14 3.98
C SER A 475 16.84 -13.59 3.66
N PHE A 476 15.96 -13.79 2.68
CA PHE A 476 15.64 -15.12 2.15
C PHE A 476 15.98 -15.16 0.66
N LYS A 477 17.05 -15.88 0.29
CA LYS A 477 17.57 -15.96 -1.10
C LYS A 477 17.74 -14.58 -1.77
N GLY A 478 18.19 -13.59 -0.99
CA GLY A 478 18.41 -12.22 -1.43
C GLY A 478 17.15 -11.34 -1.47
N ASP A 479 15.97 -11.87 -1.14
CA ASP A 479 14.81 -11.05 -0.82
C ASP A 479 14.93 -10.49 0.59
N ARG A 480 14.78 -9.17 0.74
CA ARG A 480 14.66 -8.53 2.05
C ARG A 480 13.22 -8.63 2.51
N ILE A 481 13.04 -9.22 3.68
CA ILE A 481 11.71 -9.49 4.24
C ILE A 481 11.73 -9.00 5.68
N LEU A 482 10.71 -8.26 6.10
CA LEU A 482 10.51 -7.98 7.50
C LEU A 482 10.29 -9.29 8.28
N LEU A 483 10.81 -9.40 9.50
CA LEU A 483 10.49 -10.52 10.39
C LEU A 483 9.11 -10.31 11.01
N SER A 484 8.38 -11.41 11.16
CA SER A 484 7.14 -11.50 11.94
C SER A 484 7.35 -12.41 13.16
N TRP A 485 6.33 -12.57 14.00
CA TRP A 485 6.47 -13.34 15.24
C TRP A 485 6.68 -14.81 14.95
N THR A 486 5.83 -15.38 14.12
CA THR A 486 5.77 -16.83 13.88
C THR A 486 6.11 -17.21 12.43
N GLY A 487 6.25 -16.22 11.55
CA GLY A 487 6.55 -16.44 10.14
C GLY A 487 5.36 -16.99 9.36
N THR A 488 4.13 -16.79 9.85
CA THR A 488 2.90 -17.20 9.17
C THR A 488 2.64 -16.27 7.99
N MET A 489 2.02 -16.75 6.92
CA MET A 489 1.74 -15.88 5.78
C MET A 489 0.61 -14.88 6.08
N PHE A 490 -0.31 -15.22 6.99
CA PHE A 490 -1.39 -14.35 7.43
C PHE A 490 -0.88 -13.03 8.03
N GLU A 491 0.12 -13.05 8.92
CA GLU A 491 0.72 -11.86 9.55
C GLU A 491 1.10 -10.77 8.50
N TYR A 492 1.60 -11.21 7.34
CA TYR A 492 2.02 -10.30 6.27
C TYR A 492 0.87 -9.90 5.36
N LEU A 493 -0.04 -10.82 5.04
CA LEU A 493 -0.95 -10.67 3.91
C LEU A 493 -2.38 -10.31 4.29
N MET A 494 -2.86 -10.61 5.51
CA MET A 494 -4.21 -10.23 5.95
C MET A 494 -4.43 -8.71 5.86
N PRO A 495 -3.49 -7.84 6.28
CA PRO A 495 -3.71 -6.40 6.16
C PRO A 495 -3.87 -5.94 4.71
N ALA A 496 -3.33 -6.67 3.74
CA ALA A 496 -3.48 -6.37 2.32
C ALA A 496 -4.93 -6.52 1.81
N LEU A 497 -5.84 -7.10 2.60
CA LEU A 497 -7.27 -7.15 2.25
C LEU A 497 -7.91 -5.75 2.27
N TRP A 498 -7.43 -4.86 3.14
CA TRP A 498 -7.92 -3.49 3.31
C TRP A 498 -6.87 -2.43 3.01
N MET A 499 -5.63 -2.64 3.49
CA MET A 499 -4.53 -1.69 3.36
C MET A 499 -3.83 -1.86 2.01
N ARG A 500 -3.55 -0.75 1.34
CA ARG A 500 -2.77 -0.74 0.09
C ARG A 500 -1.31 -1.02 0.39
N HIS A 501 -0.66 -1.72 -0.53
CA HIS A 501 0.80 -1.77 -0.60
C HIS A 501 1.24 -0.88 -1.77
N TYR A 502 2.15 0.06 -1.51
CA TYR A 502 2.67 0.93 -2.57
C TYR A 502 3.97 0.40 -3.16
N PRO A 503 4.19 0.59 -4.47
CA PRO A 503 5.42 0.21 -5.13
C PRO A 503 6.69 0.77 -4.46
N GLY A 504 7.63 -0.12 -4.13
CA GLY A 504 8.93 0.22 -3.54
C GLY A 504 8.91 0.43 -2.02
N THR A 505 7.82 0.04 -1.34
CA THR A 505 7.72 0.10 0.13
C THR A 505 8.26 -1.17 0.79
N MET A 506 8.67 -1.07 2.06
CA MET A 506 9.11 -2.23 2.86
C MET A 506 8.04 -3.32 2.93
N THR A 507 6.79 -2.92 3.12
CA THR A 507 5.64 -3.82 3.25
C THR A 507 5.34 -4.54 1.94
N GLU A 508 5.42 -3.85 0.80
CA GLU A 508 5.26 -4.50 -0.52
C GLU A 508 6.38 -5.52 -0.76
N GLN A 509 7.64 -5.13 -0.54
CA GLN A 509 8.79 -6.02 -0.72
C GLN A 509 8.69 -7.26 0.18
N SER A 510 8.28 -7.08 1.43
CA SER A 510 8.10 -8.17 2.38
C SER A 510 6.95 -9.09 1.96
N ALA A 511 5.80 -8.56 1.57
CA ALA A 511 4.67 -9.36 1.10
C ALA A 511 5.06 -10.24 -0.10
N GLN A 512 5.77 -9.68 -1.09
CA GLN A 512 6.26 -10.43 -2.23
C GLN A 512 7.34 -11.46 -1.84
N GLY A 513 8.23 -11.08 -0.93
CA GLY A 513 9.29 -11.96 -0.43
C GLY A 513 8.74 -13.17 0.32
N VAL A 514 7.73 -13.00 1.17
CA VAL A 514 7.08 -14.09 1.90
C VAL A 514 6.42 -15.09 0.95
N VAL A 515 5.70 -14.63 -0.08
CA VAL A 515 5.10 -15.52 -1.08
C VAL A 515 6.16 -16.32 -1.82
N ARG A 516 7.28 -15.69 -2.20
CA ARG A 516 8.42 -16.41 -2.82
C ARG A 516 9.07 -17.40 -1.86
N ALA A 517 9.24 -17.04 -0.59
CA ALA A 517 9.80 -17.92 0.43
C ALA A 517 8.92 -19.16 0.66
N GLN A 518 7.61 -18.98 0.75
CA GLN A 518 6.62 -20.06 0.86
C GLN A 518 6.66 -21.01 -0.32
N ARG A 519 6.67 -20.47 -1.55
CA ARG A 519 6.77 -21.26 -2.78
C ARG A 519 8.06 -22.09 -2.82
N GLU A 520 9.18 -21.49 -2.48
CA GLU A 520 10.47 -22.17 -2.49
C GLU A 520 10.59 -23.23 -1.39
N TYR A 521 10.10 -22.94 -0.20
CA TYR A 521 10.06 -23.88 0.91
C TYR A 521 9.24 -25.13 0.54
N ALA A 522 8.03 -24.94 0.00
CA ALA A 522 7.20 -26.06 -0.45
C ALA A 522 7.79 -26.82 -1.64
N ARG A 523 8.45 -26.13 -2.59
CA ARG A 523 9.13 -26.76 -3.72
C ARG A 523 10.20 -27.75 -3.26
N GLN A 524 10.93 -27.43 -2.19
CA GLN A 524 11.93 -28.34 -1.61
C GLN A 524 11.29 -29.56 -0.93
N LYS A 525 10.04 -29.45 -0.49
CA LYS A 525 9.27 -30.52 0.17
C LYS A 525 8.36 -31.30 -0.80
N GLY A 526 8.23 -30.85 -2.05
CA GLY A 526 7.36 -31.48 -3.06
C GLY A 526 5.86 -31.25 -2.84
N THR A 527 5.47 -30.37 -1.92
CA THR A 527 4.06 -30.12 -1.54
C THR A 527 3.51 -28.86 -2.24
N PRO A 528 2.18 -28.61 -2.17
CA PRO A 528 1.63 -27.26 -2.30
C PRO A 528 2.22 -26.33 -1.23
N TRP A 529 2.09 -25.01 -1.42
CA TRP A 529 2.49 -24.00 -0.44
C TRP A 529 1.29 -23.35 0.23
N GLY A 530 1.50 -22.61 1.32
CA GLY A 530 0.43 -21.96 2.09
C GLY A 530 0.51 -22.29 3.57
N ILE A 531 1.60 -21.94 4.25
CA ILE A 531 1.79 -22.22 5.68
C ILE A 531 1.36 -20.99 6.50
N SER A 532 0.45 -21.19 7.46
CA SER A 532 -0.08 -20.13 8.32
C SER A 532 -0.74 -20.70 9.58
N GLU A 533 -1.20 -19.85 10.50
CA GLU A 533 -2.04 -20.26 11.63
C GLU A 533 -3.27 -21.01 11.15
N SER A 534 -3.52 -22.19 11.70
CA SER A 534 -4.60 -23.05 11.22
C SER A 534 -4.92 -24.15 12.24
N ALA A 535 -6.03 -24.85 11.99
CA ALA A 535 -6.31 -26.07 12.72
C ALA A 535 -5.22 -27.13 12.47
N CYS A 536 -4.96 -27.97 13.46
CA CYS A 536 -4.04 -29.11 13.38
C CYS A 536 -4.61 -30.33 14.09
N LEU A 537 -4.03 -31.51 13.86
CA LEU A 537 -4.38 -32.70 14.61
C LEU A 537 -4.05 -32.48 16.10
N GLY A 538 -5.01 -32.80 16.98
CA GLY A 538 -4.88 -32.77 18.43
C GLY A 538 -4.19 -34.01 18.99
N SER A 539 -4.09 -34.09 20.33
CA SER A 539 -3.44 -35.21 21.02
C SER A 539 -4.29 -36.49 21.08
N THR A 540 -5.60 -36.36 20.90
CA THR A 540 -6.58 -37.47 20.83
C THR A 540 -7.27 -37.49 19.48
N GLU A 541 -7.62 -38.69 19.01
CA GLU A 541 -8.31 -38.89 17.72
C GLU A 541 -9.65 -38.12 17.68
N GLY A 542 -9.83 -37.22 16.72
CA GLY A 542 -11.02 -36.36 16.59
C GLY A 542 -10.93 -34.99 17.29
N ASP A 543 -9.90 -34.77 18.11
CA ASP A 543 -9.59 -33.46 18.67
C ASP A 543 -8.76 -32.65 17.66
N HIS A 544 -9.11 -31.38 17.49
CA HIS A 544 -8.44 -30.47 16.58
C HIS A 544 -7.90 -29.29 17.38
N GLY A 545 -6.58 -29.14 17.40
CA GLY A 545 -5.93 -27.96 17.96
C GLY A 545 -5.95 -26.80 16.97
N TYR A 546 -5.57 -25.60 17.44
CA TYR A 546 -5.28 -24.45 16.61
C TYR A 546 -3.91 -23.90 16.99
N MET A 547 -3.01 -23.76 16.02
CA MET A 547 -1.62 -23.37 16.26
C MET A 547 -1.07 -22.50 15.14
N ALA A 548 -0.03 -21.72 15.48
CA ALA A 548 0.74 -20.99 14.50
C ALA A 548 1.79 -21.87 13.82
N PHE A 549 1.71 -21.97 12.49
CA PHE A 549 2.70 -22.61 11.65
C PHE A 549 3.33 -21.56 10.74
N GLY A 550 4.65 -21.52 10.70
CA GLY A 550 5.37 -20.57 9.86
C GLY A 550 6.77 -21.03 9.53
N ILE A 551 7.39 -20.34 8.58
CA ILE A 551 8.74 -20.67 8.12
C ILE A 551 9.74 -20.05 9.08
N SER A 552 10.56 -20.86 9.74
CA SER A 552 11.52 -20.40 10.76
C SER A 552 12.50 -19.32 10.28
N ALA A 553 12.81 -19.28 8.97
CA ALA A 553 13.66 -18.24 8.39
C ALA A 553 13.01 -16.84 8.35
N LEU A 554 11.68 -16.78 8.53
CA LEU A 554 10.85 -15.57 8.50
C LEU A 554 10.32 -15.19 9.89
N ALA A 555 10.65 -15.96 10.92
CA ALA A 555 10.06 -15.87 12.24
C ALA A 555 11.09 -15.44 13.28
N MET A 556 10.67 -14.61 14.24
CA MET A 556 11.45 -14.36 15.46
C MET A 556 11.42 -15.56 16.40
N ARG A 557 10.25 -16.16 16.59
CA ARG A 557 10.05 -17.35 17.41
C ARG A 557 9.92 -18.58 16.50
N ARG A 558 10.64 -19.65 16.83
CA ARG A 558 10.52 -20.90 16.07
C ARG A 558 9.14 -21.51 16.26
N SER A 559 8.47 -21.77 15.15
CA SER A 559 7.23 -22.54 15.09
C SER A 559 7.52 -24.05 15.26
N PRO A 560 6.52 -24.86 15.66
CA PRO A 560 6.68 -26.31 15.75
C PRO A 560 7.18 -26.90 14.43
N ASP A 561 8.01 -27.95 14.50
CA ASP A 561 8.51 -28.67 13.31
C ASP A 561 7.43 -29.63 12.75
N ARG A 562 6.28 -29.05 12.38
CA ARG A 562 5.13 -29.72 11.76
C ARG A 562 4.81 -29.01 10.46
N LEU A 563 4.63 -29.78 9.38
CA LEU A 563 4.25 -29.23 8.08
C LEU A 563 2.73 -29.25 7.96
N VAL A 564 2.11 -28.11 8.27
CA VAL A 564 0.67 -27.90 8.10
C VAL A 564 0.45 -26.83 7.04
N LEU A 565 -0.34 -27.17 6.02
CA LEU A 565 -0.74 -26.27 4.96
C LEU A 565 -2.18 -25.81 5.17
N ALA A 566 -2.44 -24.53 4.97
CA ALA A 566 -3.74 -23.91 5.09
C ALA A 566 -4.10 -23.25 3.74
N PRO A 567 -5.10 -23.76 3.00
CA PRO A 567 -5.49 -23.21 1.71
C PRO A 567 -5.83 -21.72 1.73
N TYR A 568 -6.41 -21.20 2.82
CA TYR A 568 -6.73 -19.77 2.95
C TYR A 568 -5.48 -18.87 2.84
N ALA A 569 -4.34 -19.36 3.32
CA ALA A 569 -3.08 -18.65 3.22
C ALA A 569 -2.68 -18.49 1.74
N THR A 570 -2.88 -19.53 0.94
CA THR A 570 -2.69 -19.45 -0.52
C THR A 570 -3.61 -18.41 -1.13
N PHE A 571 -4.89 -18.36 -0.75
CA PHE A 571 -5.81 -17.33 -1.24
C PHE A 571 -5.31 -15.91 -0.94
N LEU A 572 -4.77 -15.65 0.25
CA LEU A 572 -4.22 -14.33 0.62
C LEU A 572 -3.08 -13.85 -0.30
N ALA A 573 -2.42 -14.76 -1.02
CA ALA A 573 -1.37 -14.42 -1.98
C ALA A 573 -1.90 -14.05 -3.38
N LEU A 574 -3.19 -14.23 -3.68
CA LEU A 574 -3.81 -13.86 -4.97
C LEU A 574 -3.53 -12.41 -5.38
N PRO A 575 -3.65 -11.41 -4.47
CA PRO A 575 -3.41 -10.02 -4.84
C PRO A 575 -1.92 -9.67 -4.98
N ILE A 576 -1.02 -10.59 -4.61
CA ILE A 576 0.44 -10.40 -4.65
C ILE A 576 1.06 -11.07 -5.88
N ASP A 577 0.71 -12.34 -6.14
CA ASP A 577 1.26 -13.14 -7.25
C ASP A 577 0.21 -14.14 -7.76
N ALA A 578 -0.74 -13.65 -8.58
CA ALA A 578 -1.96 -14.36 -8.93
C ALA A 578 -1.74 -15.69 -9.66
N ALA A 579 -0.93 -15.73 -10.72
CA ALA A 579 -0.77 -16.92 -11.57
C ALA A 579 -0.28 -18.16 -10.81
N PRO A 580 0.86 -18.14 -10.08
CA PRO A 580 1.32 -19.29 -9.32
C PRO A 580 0.42 -19.62 -8.12
N THR A 581 -0.33 -18.64 -7.61
CA THR A 581 -1.33 -18.87 -6.56
C THR A 581 -2.49 -19.69 -7.09
N ILE A 582 -3.01 -19.35 -8.26
CA ILE A 582 -4.12 -20.08 -8.92
C ILE A 582 -3.69 -21.50 -9.28
N ASP A 583 -2.47 -21.68 -9.80
CA ASP A 583 -1.93 -23.01 -10.10
C ASP A 583 -1.78 -23.87 -8.83
N ASN A 584 -1.38 -23.25 -7.70
CA ASN A 584 -1.30 -23.94 -6.41
C ASN A 584 -2.69 -24.36 -5.90
N LEU A 585 -3.70 -23.48 -6.00
CA LEU A 585 -5.07 -23.80 -5.60
C LEU A 585 -5.67 -24.92 -6.47
N ARG A 586 -5.40 -24.94 -7.78
CA ARG A 586 -5.80 -26.05 -8.65
C ARG A 586 -5.18 -27.37 -8.21
N ARG A 587 -3.89 -27.36 -7.91
CA ARG A 587 -3.20 -28.55 -7.38
C ARG A 587 -3.79 -29.03 -6.06
N MET A 588 -4.18 -28.11 -5.17
CA MET A 588 -4.89 -28.44 -3.93
C MET A 588 -6.28 -29.06 -4.20
N GLU A 589 -7.01 -28.55 -5.20
CA GLU A 589 -8.30 -29.11 -5.63
C GLU A 589 -8.13 -30.52 -6.23
N GLU A 590 -7.09 -30.74 -7.04
CA GLU A 590 -6.74 -32.05 -7.60
C GLU A 590 -6.40 -33.09 -6.52
N PHE A 591 -5.85 -32.66 -5.37
CA PHE A 591 -5.62 -33.52 -4.21
C PHE A 591 -6.90 -33.79 -3.38
N GLY A 592 -8.05 -33.27 -3.79
CA GLY A 592 -9.32 -33.49 -3.10
C GLY A 592 -9.45 -32.68 -1.81
N TRP A 593 -8.70 -31.57 -1.66
CA TRP A 593 -8.73 -30.73 -0.46
C TRP A 593 -9.91 -29.74 -0.44
N THR A 594 -11.03 -30.15 -1.04
CA THR A 594 -12.25 -29.35 -1.13
C THR A 594 -13.46 -30.16 -0.67
N GLY A 595 -14.44 -29.45 -0.13
CA GLY A 595 -15.74 -29.99 0.22
C GLY A 595 -16.85 -28.97 -0.02
N ARG A 596 -17.94 -29.05 0.76
CA ARG A 596 -19.18 -28.31 0.53
C ARG A 596 -18.99 -26.78 0.42
N TYR A 597 -18.12 -26.22 1.26
CA TYR A 597 -17.87 -24.79 1.36
C TYR A 597 -16.55 -24.34 0.71
N GLY A 598 -15.99 -25.17 -0.18
CA GLY A 598 -14.71 -24.90 -0.83
C GLY A 598 -13.57 -25.63 -0.12
N PHE A 599 -12.38 -25.02 -0.07
CA PHE A 599 -11.20 -25.67 0.49
C PHE A 599 -11.35 -25.92 1.99
N TYR A 600 -10.90 -27.08 2.46
CA TYR A 600 -10.86 -27.39 3.89
C TYR A 600 -9.84 -26.50 4.62
N GLU A 601 -9.99 -26.46 5.94
CA GLU A 601 -9.22 -25.65 6.86
C GLU A 601 -7.71 -25.85 6.73
N ALA A 602 -7.25 -27.11 6.84
CA ALA A 602 -5.83 -27.41 6.83
C ALA A 602 -5.51 -28.85 6.43
N ILE A 603 -4.25 -29.06 6.05
CA ILE A 603 -3.67 -30.34 5.67
C ILE A 603 -2.37 -30.52 6.42
N GLU A 604 -2.31 -31.52 7.29
CA GLU A 604 -1.11 -31.86 8.04
C GLU A 604 -0.37 -33.01 7.36
N TYR A 605 0.91 -32.79 7.05
CA TYR A 605 1.81 -33.83 6.57
C TYR A 605 2.44 -34.56 7.76
N THR A 606 2.01 -35.80 7.96
CA THR A 606 2.55 -36.71 8.96
C THR A 606 3.55 -37.68 8.31
N LYS A 607 4.13 -38.60 9.11
CA LYS A 607 4.99 -39.66 8.58
C LYS A 607 4.23 -40.66 7.69
N THR A 608 2.92 -40.77 7.88
CA THR A 608 2.04 -41.76 7.21
C THR A 608 1.32 -41.19 6.00
N GLY A 609 1.27 -39.87 5.83
CA GLY A 609 0.66 -39.22 4.67
C GLY A 609 0.21 -37.80 4.95
N ALA A 610 -0.68 -37.30 4.09
CA ALA A 610 -1.33 -36.00 4.29
C ALA A 610 -2.72 -36.23 4.87
N GLU A 611 -2.97 -35.71 6.08
CA GLU A 611 -4.25 -35.78 6.76
C GLU A 611 -5.00 -34.47 6.60
N THR A 612 -6.26 -34.56 6.17
CA THR A 612 -7.10 -33.39 5.88
C THR A 612 -7.98 -33.08 7.09
N ILE A 613 -7.89 -31.86 7.58
CA ILE A 613 -8.72 -31.36 8.67
C ILE A 613 -10.00 -30.80 8.05
N ARG A 614 -11.02 -31.66 8.00
CA ARG A 614 -12.29 -31.43 7.30
C ARG A 614 -13.21 -30.48 8.07
N SER A 615 -12.80 -29.22 8.14
CA SER A 615 -13.56 -28.13 8.74
C SER A 615 -13.42 -26.83 7.94
N TRP A 616 -14.21 -25.83 8.28
CA TRP A 616 -14.17 -24.49 7.71
C TRP A 616 -14.33 -23.46 8.82
N MET A 617 -13.36 -22.54 8.94
CA MET A 617 -13.42 -21.41 9.87
C MET A 617 -13.91 -20.14 9.17
N ALA A 618 -14.78 -19.38 9.82
CA ALA A 618 -15.41 -18.20 9.23
C ALA A 618 -14.37 -17.16 8.77
N HIS A 619 -13.35 -16.90 9.58
CA HIS A 619 -12.31 -15.93 9.21
C HIS A 619 -11.45 -16.40 8.03
N HIS A 620 -11.08 -17.68 7.96
CA HIS A 620 -10.33 -18.23 6.82
C HIS A 620 -11.14 -18.21 5.52
N GLN A 621 -12.44 -18.54 5.60
CA GLN A 621 -13.36 -18.40 4.46
C GLN A 621 -13.50 -16.93 4.04
N GLY A 622 -13.69 -16.03 4.99
CA GLY A 622 -13.86 -14.61 4.72
C GLY A 622 -12.64 -14.00 4.05
N MET A 623 -11.45 -14.26 4.60
CA MET A 623 -10.19 -13.80 4.00
C MET A 623 -9.98 -14.33 2.59
N SER A 624 -10.31 -15.62 2.37
CA SER A 624 -10.21 -16.22 1.04
C SER A 624 -11.13 -15.51 0.04
N LEU A 625 -12.39 -15.25 0.40
CA LEU A 625 -13.34 -14.55 -0.45
C LEU A 625 -12.92 -13.11 -0.73
N LEU A 626 -12.44 -12.39 0.29
CA LEU A 626 -11.98 -11.01 0.18
C LEU A 626 -10.76 -10.93 -0.76
N ALA A 627 -9.83 -11.88 -0.70
CA ALA A 627 -8.69 -11.94 -1.60
C ALA A 627 -9.14 -12.20 -3.06
N VAL A 628 -10.11 -13.09 -3.28
CA VAL A 628 -10.68 -13.37 -4.60
C VAL A 628 -11.36 -12.13 -5.19
N VAL A 629 -12.24 -11.46 -4.43
CA VAL A 629 -12.93 -10.27 -4.96
C VAL A 629 -11.98 -9.10 -5.17
N ASN A 630 -10.93 -8.96 -4.34
CA ASN A 630 -9.91 -7.95 -4.57
C ASN A 630 -9.18 -8.17 -5.90
N LEU A 631 -8.90 -9.42 -6.27
CA LEU A 631 -8.30 -9.72 -7.57
C LEU A 631 -9.30 -9.55 -8.73
N LEU A 632 -10.53 -10.08 -8.61
CA LEU A 632 -11.51 -10.13 -9.70
C LEU A 632 -12.25 -8.82 -9.96
N ALA A 633 -12.47 -8.01 -8.92
CA ALA A 633 -13.28 -6.79 -8.99
C ALA A 633 -12.45 -5.51 -8.78
N ASN A 634 -11.14 -5.58 -9.03
CA ASN A 634 -10.21 -4.45 -8.97
C ASN A 634 -10.09 -3.83 -7.55
N PHE A 635 -9.86 -4.66 -6.54
CA PHE A 635 -9.57 -4.26 -5.16
C PHE A 635 -10.65 -3.40 -4.48
N PRO A 636 -11.95 -3.77 -4.54
CA PRO A 636 -13.00 -2.91 -4.01
C PRO A 636 -12.87 -2.68 -2.49
N LEU A 637 -12.43 -3.68 -1.71
CA LEU A 637 -12.31 -3.52 -0.25
C LEU A 637 -11.18 -2.54 0.11
N GLN A 638 -10.06 -2.56 -0.62
CA GLN A 638 -9.03 -1.53 -0.45
C GLN A 638 -9.54 -0.15 -0.90
N GLN A 639 -10.30 -0.07 -1.99
CA GLN A 639 -10.88 1.20 -2.43
C GLN A 639 -11.83 1.79 -1.38
N TYR A 640 -12.67 0.97 -0.77
CA TYR A 640 -13.61 1.42 0.27
C TYR A 640 -12.90 1.81 1.55
N PHE A 641 -11.97 0.99 2.06
CA PHE A 641 -11.20 1.35 3.25
C PHE A 641 -10.44 2.68 3.06
N HIS A 642 -9.80 2.87 1.90
CA HIS A 642 -9.07 4.11 1.56
C HIS A 642 -9.96 5.26 1.08
N ALA A 643 -11.27 5.08 0.98
CA ALA A 643 -12.21 6.18 0.73
C ALA A 643 -12.65 6.87 2.04
N GLU A 644 -12.36 6.28 3.20
CA GLU A 644 -12.65 6.88 4.50
C GLU A 644 -11.72 8.08 4.74
N PRO A 645 -12.24 9.29 5.02
CA PRO A 645 -11.41 10.48 5.21
C PRO A 645 -10.32 10.34 6.26
N GLN A 646 -10.60 9.61 7.36
CA GLN A 646 -9.62 9.34 8.42
C GLN A 646 -8.46 8.47 7.93
N VAL A 647 -8.75 7.48 7.09
CA VAL A 647 -7.74 6.61 6.45
C VAL A 647 -6.93 7.41 5.44
N MET A 648 -7.59 8.20 4.58
CA MET A 648 -6.91 9.05 3.58
C MET A 648 -5.91 10.01 4.23
N ALA A 649 -6.28 10.64 5.36
CA ALA A 649 -5.40 11.54 6.09
C ALA A 649 -4.15 10.84 6.68
N THR A 650 -4.23 9.52 6.87
CA THR A 650 -3.20 8.70 7.53
C THR A 650 -2.39 7.84 6.54
N GLU A 651 -2.80 7.81 5.27
CA GLU A 651 -2.29 6.93 4.20
C GLU A 651 -0.76 7.05 4.01
N LEU A 652 -0.17 8.20 4.31
CA LEU A 652 1.28 8.45 4.22
C LEU A 652 2.13 7.51 5.07
N LEU A 653 1.60 6.95 6.16
CA LEU A 653 2.30 5.94 6.97
C LEU A 653 2.62 4.67 6.16
N LEU A 654 1.87 4.41 5.09
CA LEU A 654 2.04 3.23 4.24
C LEU A 654 3.11 3.41 3.16
N HIS A 655 3.72 4.60 3.04
CA HIS A 655 4.71 4.93 2.01
C HIS A 655 6.17 4.75 2.48
N GLU A 656 6.39 4.04 3.59
CA GLU A 656 7.73 3.78 4.11
C GLU A 656 8.60 2.98 3.11
N ARG A 657 9.69 3.60 2.65
CA ARG A 657 10.62 3.02 1.69
C ARG A 657 11.53 1.98 2.35
N ALA A 658 11.89 0.97 1.58
CA ALA A 658 12.89 0.00 2.01
C ALA A 658 14.26 0.66 2.27
N PRO A 659 14.95 0.30 3.36
CA PRO A 659 16.31 0.75 3.61
C PRO A 659 17.21 0.28 2.46
N THR A 660 18.15 1.11 2.01
CA THR A 660 19.11 0.76 0.95
C THR A 660 20.32 -0.02 1.48
N ALA A 661 20.58 -0.01 2.78
CA ALA A 661 21.71 -0.71 3.40
C ALA A 661 21.55 -2.25 3.38
N PRO A 662 22.63 -3.03 3.20
CA PRO A 662 22.58 -4.50 3.27
C PRO A 662 22.10 -4.95 4.66
N VAL A 663 21.13 -5.87 4.66
CA VAL A 663 20.61 -6.49 5.88
C VAL A 663 21.43 -7.74 6.16
N SER A 664 21.96 -7.87 7.37
CA SER A 664 22.60 -9.09 7.85
C SER A 664 21.56 -10.21 8.00
N GLU A 665 21.83 -11.39 7.45
CA GLU A 665 21.10 -12.59 7.85
C GLU A 665 21.29 -12.80 9.36
N PRO A 666 20.22 -13.06 10.14
CA PRO A 666 20.42 -13.63 11.45
C PRO A 666 21.10 -14.99 11.23
N GLY A 667 22.36 -15.10 11.68
CA GLY A 667 22.97 -16.40 11.90
C GLY A 667 22.02 -17.25 12.74
N ILE A 668 22.01 -18.55 12.51
CA ILE A 668 21.11 -19.57 13.08
C ILE A 668 21.13 -19.66 14.63
N ALA A 669 21.66 -18.67 15.34
CA ALA A 669 21.63 -18.55 16.79
C ALA A 669 20.92 -17.26 17.22
N ILE A 670 19.63 -17.35 17.50
CA ILE A 670 18.96 -16.41 18.42
C ILE A 670 18.98 -17.12 19.79
N PRO A 671 19.54 -16.51 20.86
CA PRO A 671 19.45 -17.05 22.22
C PRO A 671 17.99 -17.17 22.64
N GLU A 672 17.65 -18.25 23.33
CA GLU A 672 16.31 -18.45 23.91
C GLU A 672 15.90 -17.20 24.73
N PRO A 673 14.77 -16.55 24.43
CA PRO A 673 14.15 -15.69 25.41
C PRO A 673 13.69 -16.59 26.56
N ALA A 674 14.17 -16.30 27.76
CA ALA A 674 13.80 -17.02 28.98
C ALA A 674 12.28 -17.17 29.04
N MET A 675 11.83 -18.43 29.07
CA MET A 675 10.44 -18.77 29.37
C MET A 675 10.07 -18.12 30.71
N ALA A 676 9.21 -17.11 30.67
CA ALA A 676 8.38 -16.80 31.82
C ALA A 676 7.24 -17.83 31.80
N GLU A 677 7.35 -18.81 32.69
CA GLU A 677 6.26 -19.70 33.07
C GLU A 677 5.10 -18.92 33.68
N ALA A 678 3.88 -19.46 33.47
CA ALA A 678 2.56 -19.09 33.99
C ALA A 678 1.72 -18.08 33.17
#